data_AF-A0A6P4YPQ1-F1
#
_entry.id   AF-A0A6P4YPQ1-F1
#
_cell.length_a   1.000
_cell.length_b   1.000
_cell.length_c   1.000
_cell.angle_alpha   90.00
_cell.angle_beta   90.00
_cell.angle_gamma   90.00
#
_symmetry.space_group_name_H-M   'P 1'
#
loop_
_entity.id
_entity.type
_entity.pdbx_description
1 polymer ?
#
loop_
_entity_poly.entity_id
_entity_poly.type
_entity_poly.pdbx_seq_one_letter_code
_entity_poly.pdbx_strand_id
1 'polypeptide(L)'
;MQVQALVVIDLALMLLLNGQGYGDLTRNYDGYRYRAVIGDYNYDQAEGMCRHYGGHLAHSKSSRQRNFLENLARDAGRNDYWIGLTDRQTENTWRWSDGSRLSYSYWHPGQPDNHNGEDCVEMDSDDFDFRWNDLDCQHDYEAALCQTDINECSSNNGGCAHNCVNTDGSYYCTCRTGYQLSGSRNCVDKNECSSNNGGCDHNCENTGGSYTCSCRDGYQLSGSRQCVEINECSSNPCRNGGTCQDLINEYRCDCSSEWTGVNCETDVDECIINGGQGPCDPNHGICRNLPGSYRCWCQVGFEIKEDHHGCKDVDECEDGTGPCDHTCIDMLGSFRCSCRDGYDLGSDGFSCVDADNCRSNPCENGGICLNGNGNYTCQCPSGFKGDTCEFAPCSEDYEPPEHGSATCADVSTGGRFCTVACNARHDFACRPADGYKCDAEGQWHQVGNPNCDAADLPEDAPWPDCSKMRLAWASQMQNTMGFYYNGDCQSNVAGIQQMFEGLLNDNIDFASSGDGTCTVENINVECGTGNARSAPGFDVQFDIVATSTSPPEQITTGDQTNLIYVLADVSFQIQEKISTGSLRLEIDGSVAEGTSYAMVAPPTFQTDCEDGQMTVIETFSAYCLDCPRGTHKPANGTSCVKCDYQEYQDEEGQSSCKPCPAGTNAVFRGAKDITDCTAQCVGDEAPCSDCDLVRGSFHCKCSAGWAGSSDGLVCGRDDDLDSFPDVPITCGNETCIIDNCPGIHNPDQLDMDRDGKGDVCDEDIDGDGVLNDKDNCPLVPNPDQIDSDGDGVGSMCDNCVSTPNPDQANSDDTEGGDACEAALHEEIAKLCENEPDGTYLPHPRDCSGYIQCHQAGHDAVFSCPPGTRWSQELQTCARADTVTCD
;
A
#
# COMPACT_ATOMS: atom_id res chain seq x y z
N MET A 1 -21.70 -8.35 107.04
CA MET A 1 -21.17 -8.21 108.42
C MET A 1 -21.94 -7.08 109.07
N GLN A 2 -23.09 -7.38 109.69
CA GLN A 2 -23.24 -7.75 111.10
C GLN A 2 -23.04 -6.58 112.07
N VAL A 3 -24.16 -6.20 112.72
CA VAL A 3 -24.34 -5.82 114.13
C VAL A 3 -23.55 -4.56 114.57
N GLN A 4 -24.20 -3.46 114.97
CA GLN A 4 -24.74 -3.27 116.31
C GLN A 4 -25.69 -2.06 116.35
N ALA A 5 -26.94 -2.27 116.78
CA ALA A 5 -27.81 -1.21 117.30
C ALA A 5 -28.67 -1.82 118.41
N LEU A 6 -28.19 -1.68 119.64
CA LEU A 6 -28.90 -1.95 120.88
C LEU A 6 -28.41 -0.91 121.88
N VAL A 7 -29.33 -0.36 122.68
CA VAL A 7 -29.19 0.77 123.62
C VAL A 7 -29.23 2.11 122.86
N VAL A 8 -30.34 2.88 122.85
CA VAL A 8 -30.95 3.56 123.99
C VAL A 8 -32.48 3.60 123.83
N ILE A 9 -33.19 2.76 124.60
CA ILE A 9 -34.55 3.05 125.08
C ILE A 9 -34.32 3.75 126.41
N ASP A 10 -34.30 5.09 126.44
CA ASP A 10 -34.58 5.90 127.64
C ASP A 10 -34.56 7.42 127.35
N LEU A 11 -35.47 7.85 126.47
CA LEU A 11 -35.89 9.26 126.40
C LEU A 11 -37.33 9.43 125.89
N ALA A 12 -37.95 8.35 125.38
CA ALA A 12 -39.37 8.30 125.06
C ALA A 12 -40.31 8.16 126.29
N LEU A 13 -39.77 8.09 127.52
CA LEU A 13 -40.55 7.98 128.75
C LEU A 13 -40.43 9.20 129.70
N MET A 14 -39.62 10.20 129.33
CA MET A 14 -39.51 11.50 130.04
C MET A 14 -40.41 12.61 129.44
N LEU A 15 -41.06 12.35 128.30
CA LEU A 15 -41.96 13.31 127.62
C LEU A 15 -43.46 13.07 127.88
N LEU A 16 -43.83 12.16 128.79
CA LEU A 16 -45.23 11.76 128.99
C LEU A 16 -45.80 12.01 130.38
N LEU A 17 -45.09 12.72 131.28
CA LEU A 17 -45.65 13.13 132.56
C LEU A 17 -45.13 14.51 133.00
N ASN A 18 -45.58 15.55 132.29
CA ASN A 18 -45.88 16.87 132.86
C ASN A 18 -46.79 17.64 131.89
N GLY A 19 -48.05 17.85 132.28
CA GLY A 19 -48.88 19.01 131.93
C GLY A 19 -49.26 19.24 130.45
N GLN A 20 -50.55 19.35 130.16
CA GLN A 20 -51.07 19.73 128.85
C GLN A 20 -50.54 21.09 128.35
N GLY A 21 -50.15 21.18 127.07
CA GLY A 21 -49.86 22.42 126.35
C GLY A 21 -49.84 22.20 124.82
N TYR A 22 -50.33 23.16 124.05
CA TYR A 22 -50.57 23.13 122.59
C TYR A 22 -49.31 22.77 121.74
N GLY A 23 -49.49 22.10 120.60
CA GLY A 23 -48.37 21.75 119.69
C GLY A 23 -47.87 22.91 118.82
N ASP A 24 -46.55 22.97 118.58
CA ASP A 24 -45.87 24.00 117.78
C ASP A 24 -46.54 24.25 116.42
N LEU A 25 -46.98 25.48 116.17
CA LEU A 25 -47.63 25.89 114.92
C LEU A 25 -46.58 26.25 113.86
N THR A 26 -46.64 25.63 112.68
CA THR A 26 -45.68 25.86 111.57
C THR A 26 -46.40 26.37 110.32
N ARG A 27 -45.84 27.39 109.65
CA ARG A 27 -46.34 27.95 108.37
C ARG A 27 -45.22 28.39 107.45
N ASN A 28 -45.40 28.22 106.14
CA ASN A 28 -44.45 28.70 105.14
C ASN A 28 -44.86 30.08 104.64
N TYR A 29 -43.90 30.98 104.49
CA TYR A 29 -44.10 32.31 103.91
C TYR A 29 -42.81 32.81 103.26
N ASP A 30 -42.92 33.28 102.02
CA ASP A 30 -41.86 34.00 101.29
C ASP A 30 -40.48 33.32 101.29
N GLY A 31 -40.43 32.03 100.95
CA GLY A 31 -39.19 31.23 100.89
C GLY A 31 -38.75 30.62 102.23
N TYR A 32 -39.40 30.97 103.34
CA TYR A 32 -39.06 30.46 104.66
C TYR A 32 -40.19 29.63 105.28
N ARG A 33 -39.82 28.74 106.19
CA ARG A 33 -40.71 28.02 107.09
C ARG A 33 -40.57 28.60 108.50
N TYR A 34 -41.66 29.14 109.02
CA TYR A 34 -41.75 29.70 110.37
C TYR A 34 -42.41 28.73 111.33
N ARG A 35 -41.93 28.70 112.56
CA ARG A 35 -42.44 27.86 113.64
C ARG A 35 -42.59 28.69 114.91
N ALA A 36 -43.78 28.72 115.48
CA ALA A 36 -43.99 29.18 116.84
C ALA A 36 -43.66 28.03 117.80
N VAL A 37 -42.69 28.24 118.67
CA VAL A 37 -42.23 27.26 119.64
C VAL A 37 -42.59 27.72 121.03
N ILE A 38 -43.31 26.89 121.78
CA ILE A 38 -43.85 27.23 123.09
C ILE A 38 -42.94 26.67 124.19
N GLY A 39 -42.66 27.48 125.20
CA GLY A 39 -41.92 27.12 126.42
C GLY A 39 -41.23 28.32 127.04
N ASP A 40 -40.83 28.19 128.30
CA ASP A 40 -40.20 29.26 129.07
C ASP A 40 -38.71 29.35 128.71
N TYR A 41 -38.36 30.34 127.88
CA TYR A 41 -37.00 30.52 127.37
C TYR A 41 -36.53 31.96 127.54
N ASN A 42 -35.29 32.13 127.99
CA ASN A 42 -34.55 33.36 127.72
C ASN A 42 -34.12 33.42 126.25
N TYR A 43 -33.67 34.59 125.80
CA TYR A 43 -33.37 34.84 124.38
C TYR A 43 -32.35 33.86 123.78
N ASP A 44 -31.28 33.54 124.52
CA ASP A 44 -30.22 32.63 124.05
C ASP A 44 -30.71 31.18 123.93
N GLN A 45 -31.59 30.75 124.85
CA GLN A 45 -32.25 29.44 124.77
C GLN A 45 -33.20 29.38 123.57
N ALA A 46 -33.97 30.45 123.33
CA ALA A 46 -34.88 30.58 122.20
C ALA A 46 -34.12 30.52 120.85
N GLU A 47 -33.04 31.29 120.69
CA GLU A 47 -32.17 31.25 119.52
C GLU A 47 -31.48 29.88 119.35
N GLY A 48 -30.99 29.28 120.44
CA GLY A 48 -30.40 27.94 120.41
C GLY A 48 -31.37 26.87 119.93
N MET A 49 -32.64 26.97 120.33
CA MET A 49 -33.70 26.08 119.88
C MET A 49 -34.08 26.33 118.41
N CYS A 50 -34.14 27.57 117.95
CA CYS A 50 -34.36 27.86 116.53
C CYS A 50 -33.20 27.33 115.66
N ARG A 51 -31.96 27.39 116.15
CA ARG A 51 -30.79 26.75 115.52
C ARG A 51 -30.89 25.24 115.49
N HIS A 52 -31.44 24.61 116.53
CA HIS A 52 -31.71 23.18 116.52
C HIS A 52 -32.67 22.78 115.38
N TYR A 53 -33.65 23.64 115.06
CA TYR A 53 -34.53 23.45 113.91
C TYR A 53 -33.90 23.79 112.55
N GLY A 54 -32.62 24.18 112.52
CA GLY A 54 -31.88 24.47 111.30
C GLY A 54 -32.01 25.91 110.82
N GLY A 55 -32.32 26.85 111.72
CA GLY A 55 -32.50 28.25 111.38
C GLY A 55 -32.22 29.19 112.55
N HIS A 56 -32.97 30.28 112.63
CA HIS A 56 -32.74 31.35 113.61
C HIS A 56 -34.06 31.88 114.14
N LEU A 57 -34.02 32.71 115.19
CA LEU A 57 -35.19 33.49 115.56
C LEU A 57 -35.68 34.33 114.36
N ALA A 58 -36.99 34.49 114.26
CA ALA A 58 -37.64 35.05 113.09
C ALA A 58 -37.27 36.53 112.93
N HIS A 59 -36.97 36.92 111.69
CA HIS A 59 -36.81 38.31 111.33
C HIS A 59 -38.11 38.89 110.78
N SER A 60 -38.30 40.20 110.92
CA SER A 60 -39.43 40.91 110.33
C SER A 60 -38.93 42.07 109.46
N LYS A 61 -38.70 41.80 108.18
CA LYS A 61 -38.07 42.75 107.23
C LYS A 61 -39.07 43.61 106.46
N SER A 62 -40.38 43.33 106.56
CA SER A 62 -41.43 44.10 105.89
C SER A 62 -42.74 44.09 106.69
N SER A 63 -43.62 45.05 106.40
CA SER A 63 -44.95 45.09 107.00
C SER A 63 -45.79 43.85 106.68
N ARG A 64 -45.57 43.16 105.55
CA ARG A 64 -46.28 41.92 105.20
C ARG A 64 -45.78 40.73 106.01
N GLN A 65 -44.46 40.60 106.17
CA GLN A 65 -43.86 39.55 106.98
C GLN A 65 -44.24 39.73 108.46
N ARG A 66 -44.23 40.97 108.94
CA ARG A 66 -44.70 41.35 110.27
C ARG A 66 -46.17 40.93 110.49
N ASN A 67 -47.09 41.30 109.60
CA ASN A 67 -48.49 40.82 109.64
C ASN A 67 -48.56 39.28 109.69
N PHE A 68 -47.71 38.58 108.94
CA PHE A 68 -47.69 37.12 108.93
C PHE A 68 -47.23 36.54 110.28
N LEU A 69 -46.16 37.08 110.86
CA LEU A 69 -45.64 36.66 112.16
C LEU A 69 -46.64 36.94 113.28
N GLU A 70 -47.31 38.09 113.26
CA GLU A 70 -48.40 38.40 114.20
C GLU A 70 -49.54 37.38 114.10
N ASN A 71 -49.99 37.05 112.89
CA ASN A 71 -51.05 36.04 112.72
C ASN A 71 -50.59 34.65 113.18
N LEU A 72 -49.33 34.29 112.93
CA LEU A 72 -48.75 33.04 113.42
C LEU A 72 -48.71 33.00 114.95
N ALA A 73 -48.29 34.09 115.58
CA ALA A 73 -48.26 34.26 117.03
C ALA A 73 -49.67 34.21 117.66
N ARG A 74 -50.63 34.93 117.06
CA ARG A 74 -52.05 34.91 117.46
C ARG A 74 -52.63 33.49 117.42
N ASP A 75 -52.39 32.77 116.33
CA ASP A 75 -52.92 31.41 116.15
C ASP A 75 -52.23 30.38 117.06
N ALA A 76 -50.98 30.64 117.45
CA ALA A 76 -50.25 29.80 118.41
C ALA A 76 -50.70 30.04 119.88
N GLY A 77 -51.41 31.15 120.16
CA GLY A 77 -52.14 31.34 121.41
C GLY A 77 -51.27 31.61 122.64
N ARG A 78 -50.19 32.39 122.47
CA ARG A 78 -49.39 32.98 123.55
C ARG A 78 -49.34 34.49 123.37
N ASN A 79 -48.98 35.18 124.44
CA ASN A 79 -49.02 36.63 124.48
C ASN A 79 -47.67 37.25 124.06
N ASP A 80 -46.56 36.60 124.44
CA ASP A 80 -45.22 37.13 124.24
C ASP A 80 -44.36 36.16 123.44
N TYR A 81 -43.65 36.70 122.44
CA TYR A 81 -42.75 35.91 121.59
C TYR A 81 -41.40 36.59 121.42
N TRP A 82 -40.32 35.84 121.66
CA TRP A 82 -39.00 36.24 121.19
C TRP A 82 -38.94 36.27 119.66
N ILE A 83 -38.46 37.39 119.13
CA ILE A 83 -38.07 37.55 117.72
C ILE A 83 -36.57 37.85 117.63
N GLY A 84 -35.98 37.65 116.44
CA GLY A 84 -34.52 37.62 116.31
C GLY A 84 -33.82 38.98 116.39
N LEU A 85 -34.50 40.05 116.80
CA LEU A 85 -33.89 41.39 116.86
C LEU A 85 -33.14 41.57 118.18
N THR A 86 -31.90 42.02 118.11
CA THR A 86 -31.04 42.29 119.27
C THR A 86 -29.97 43.32 118.93
N ASP A 87 -29.48 44.09 119.90
CA ASP A 87 -28.33 44.99 119.75
C ASP A 87 -27.14 44.60 120.64
N ARG A 88 -27.16 43.41 121.27
CA ARG A 88 -26.05 42.85 122.09
C ARG A 88 -24.67 42.90 121.44
N GLN A 89 -24.60 42.89 120.11
CA GLN A 89 -23.32 42.97 119.40
C GLN A 89 -22.73 44.38 119.40
N THR A 90 -23.58 45.40 119.33
CA THR A 90 -23.18 46.81 119.29
C THR A 90 -24.36 47.62 119.80
N GLU A 91 -24.25 48.04 121.05
CA GLU A 91 -25.19 48.92 121.76
C GLU A 91 -25.80 50.00 120.84
N ASN A 92 -27.13 50.11 120.84
CA ASN A 92 -27.96 50.95 119.96
C ASN A 92 -27.91 50.62 118.45
N THR A 93 -27.39 49.46 118.06
CA THR A 93 -27.34 49.00 116.66
C THR A 93 -28.04 47.65 116.50
N TRP A 94 -29.35 47.71 116.29
CA TRP A 94 -30.21 46.55 116.14
C TRP A 94 -29.93 45.70 114.89
N ARG A 95 -29.77 44.39 115.09
CA ARG A 95 -29.56 43.38 114.05
C ARG A 95 -30.43 42.16 114.29
N TRP A 96 -30.84 41.55 113.19
CA TRP A 96 -31.52 40.26 113.23
C TRP A 96 -30.50 39.14 113.52
N SER A 97 -30.95 38.05 114.11
CA SER A 97 -30.13 36.90 114.48
C SER A 97 -29.51 36.16 113.28
N ASP A 98 -30.08 36.35 112.08
CA ASP A 98 -29.50 35.93 110.79
C ASP A 98 -28.34 36.84 110.32
N GLY A 99 -27.99 37.88 111.08
CA GLY A 99 -26.94 38.86 110.80
C GLY A 99 -27.38 40.03 109.92
N SER A 100 -28.61 40.01 109.39
CA SER A 100 -29.14 41.07 108.55
C SER A 100 -29.44 42.34 109.36
N ARG A 101 -29.36 43.50 108.69
CA ARG A 101 -29.59 44.80 109.32
C ARG A 101 -31.08 45.06 109.48
N LEU A 102 -31.46 45.81 110.51
CA LEU A 102 -32.82 46.28 110.66
C LEU A 102 -33.21 47.22 109.49
N SER A 103 -34.12 46.77 108.63
CA SER A 103 -34.61 47.53 107.47
C SER A 103 -36.04 48.04 107.62
N TYR A 104 -36.78 47.50 108.58
CA TYR A 104 -38.17 47.80 108.88
C TYR A 104 -38.37 47.65 110.38
N SER A 105 -39.04 48.61 111.02
CA SER A 105 -39.29 48.58 112.45
C SER A 105 -40.78 48.68 112.78
N TYR A 106 -41.16 48.07 113.90
CA TYR A 106 -42.53 48.11 114.43
C TYR A 106 -42.53 48.24 115.96
N TRP A 107 -41.69 49.15 116.45
CA TRP A 107 -41.57 49.45 117.87
C TRP A 107 -42.85 50.01 118.48
N HIS A 108 -43.04 49.71 119.75
CA HIS A 108 -44.04 50.36 120.60
C HIS A 108 -43.71 51.86 120.77
N PRO A 109 -44.71 52.77 120.86
CA PRO A 109 -44.44 54.17 121.19
C PRO A 109 -43.65 54.32 122.49
N GLY A 110 -42.46 54.91 122.40
CA GLY A 110 -41.53 55.03 123.54
C GLY A 110 -40.29 54.15 123.38
N GLN A 111 -40.41 53.05 122.62
CA GLN A 111 -39.35 52.05 122.43
C GLN A 111 -38.54 52.29 121.14
N PRO A 112 -37.26 51.88 121.09
CA PRO A 112 -36.52 51.24 122.18
C PRO A 112 -36.11 52.21 123.30
N ASP A 113 -36.37 51.85 124.56
CA ASP A 113 -35.87 52.56 125.73
C ASP A 113 -34.88 51.68 126.49
N ASN A 114 -33.58 52.01 126.45
CA ASN A 114 -32.57 51.16 127.09
C ASN A 114 -32.62 51.30 128.63
N HIS A 115 -33.70 50.84 129.26
CA HIS A 115 -33.96 50.91 130.68
C HIS A 115 -33.53 49.60 131.35
N ASN A 116 -32.28 49.57 131.85
CA ASN A 116 -31.65 48.43 132.56
C ASN A 116 -30.87 47.41 131.70
N GLY A 117 -30.41 47.77 130.49
CA GLY A 117 -29.58 46.87 129.66
C GLY A 117 -30.42 45.92 128.80
N GLU A 118 -31.44 46.49 128.17
CA GLU A 118 -32.48 45.79 127.43
C GLU A 118 -32.05 45.57 125.98
N ASP A 119 -31.34 44.47 125.73
CA ASP A 119 -30.66 44.26 124.44
C ASP A 119 -31.41 43.29 123.48
N CYS A 120 -32.60 42.81 123.84
CA CYS A 120 -33.36 41.78 123.11
C CYS A 120 -34.83 42.18 122.92
N VAL A 121 -35.47 41.68 121.87
CA VAL A 121 -36.80 42.16 121.46
C VAL A 121 -37.86 41.10 121.52
N GLU A 122 -38.93 41.40 122.25
CA GLU A 122 -40.17 40.63 122.23
C GLU A 122 -41.20 41.23 121.27
N MET A 123 -42.21 40.42 120.97
CA MET A 123 -43.45 40.82 120.33
C MET A 123 -44.62 40.50 121.28
N ASP A 124 -45.25 41.53 121.87
CA ASP A 124 -46.24 41.43 122.96
C ASP A 124 -47.68 41.74 122.50
N SER A 125 -48.62 40.85 122.87
CA SER A 125 -50.03 40.91 122.51
C SER A 125 -50.96 41.61 123.51
N ASP A 126 -50.59 41.73 124.79
CA ASP A 126 -51.52 41.99 125.89
C ASP A 126 -51.94 43.46 126.01
N ASP A 127 -51.12 44.42 125.56
CA ASP A 127 -51.48 45.83 125.61
C ASP A 127 -51.48 46.58 124.25
N PHE A 128 -50.78 46.12 123.19
CA PHE A 128 -50.51 47.00 122.02
C PHE A 128 -50.37 46.37 120.62
N ASP A 129 -51.14 45.34 120.27
CA ASP A 129 -51.22 44.80 118.89
C ASP A 129 -49.87 44.26 118.35
N PHE A 130 -49.14 43.45 119.16
CA PHE A 130 -47.88 42.79 118.76
C PHE A 130 -46.78 43.76 118.30
N ARG A 131 -46.74 44.96 118.88
CA ARG A 131 -45.61 45.87 118.71
C ARG A 131 -44.38 45.35 119.45
N TRP A 132 -43.22 45.83 119.02
CA TRP A 132 -41.95 45.40 119.58
C TRP A 132 -41.57 46.20 120.80
N ASN A 133 -41.07 45.49 121.80
CA ASN A 133 -40.59 46.02 123.06
C ASN A 133 -39.18 45.47 123.31
N ASP A 134 -38.23 46.33 123.65
CA ASP A 134 -36.87 45.95 124.04
C ASP A 134 -36.82 45.60 125.52
N LEU A 135 -36.11 44.53 125.85
CA LEU A 135 -36.11 43.91 127.16
C LEU A 135 -34.77 43.25 127.50
N ASP A 136 -34.59 42.96 128.79
CA ASP A 136 -33.47 42.16 129.28
C ASP A 136 -33.56 40.75 128.69
N CYS A 137 -32.52 40.37 127.95
CA CYS A 137 -32.38 39.07 127.31
C CYS A 137 -32.45 37.88 128.28
N GLN A 138 -32.24 38.10 129.59
CA GLN A 138 -32.36 37.08 130.63
C GLN A 138 -33.80 36.84 131.10
N HIS A 139 -34.77 37.61 130.61
CA HIS A 139 -36.17 37.39 130.93
C HIS A 139 -36.69 36.09 130.30
N ASP A 140 -37.37 35.27 131.10
CA ASP A 140 -37.96 34.01 130.63
C ASP A 140 -39.35 34.31 130.06
N TYR A 141 -39.55 34.09 128.75
CA TYR A 141 -40.84 34.26 128.07
C TYR A 141 -41.40 32.94 127.58
N GLU A 142 -42.74 32.90 127.43
CA GLU A 142 -43.50 31.68 127.17
C GLU A 142 -43.37 31.12 125.73
N ALA A 143 -42.79 31.87 124.77
CA ALA A 143 -42.63 31.41 123.40
C ALA A 143 -41.56 32.14 122.57
N ALA A 144 -41.19 31.52 121.43
CA ALA A 144 -40.27 32.08 120.44
C ALA A 144 -40.74 31.78 119.01
N LEU A 145 -40.45 32.68 118.06
CA LEU A 145 -40.70 32.45 116.64
C LEU A 145 -39.39 32.07 115.95
N CYS A 146 -39.32 30.88 115.36
CA CYS A 146 -38.18 30.41 114.57
C CYS A 146 -38.47 30.51 113.07
N GLN A 147 -37.44 30.74 112.25
CA GLN A 147 -37.49 30.71 110.79
C GLN A 147 -36.39 29.79 110.23
N THR A 148 -36.70 29.05 109.16
CA THR A 148 -35.78 28.15 108.46
C THR A 148 -35.92 28.32 106.96
N ASP A 149 -34.81 28.32 106.22
CA ASP A 149 -34.82 28.37 104.75
C ASP A 149 -35.52 27.12 104.17
N ILE A 150 -36.32 27.30 103.11
CA ILE A 150 -36.92 26.18 102.37
C ILE A 150 -35.99 25.85 101.21
N ASN A 151 -35.28 24.73 101.28
CA ASN A 151 -34.47 24.28 100.16
C ASN A 151 -35.33 23.78 98.99
N GLU A 152 -35.61 24.62 97.99
CA GLU A 152 -36.47 24.26 96.87
C GLU A 152 -35.81 23.26 95.91
N CYS A 153 -34.47 23.21 95.88
CA CYS A 153 -33.73 22.23 95.08
C CYS A 153 -33.92 20.78 95.55
N SER A 154 -34.28 20.58 96.82
CA SER A 154 -34.55 19.25 97.37
C SER A 154 -35.82 18.62 96.81
N SER A 155 -36.70 19.40 96.19
CA SER A 155 -37.95 18.93 95.57
C SER A 155 -37.91 19.14 94.06
N ASN A 156 -37.98 18.04 93.30
CA ASN A 156 -37.97 18.04 91.83
C ASN A 156 -36.90 18.97 91.20
N ASN A 157 -35.71 19.06 91.82
CA ASN A 157 -34.61 19.92 91.38
C ASN A 157 -35.02 21.41 91.20
N GLY A 158 -35.95 21.93 92.01
CA GLY A 158 -36.50 23.28 91.85
C GLY A 158 -37.25 23.52 90.52
N GLY A 159 -37.51 22.47 89.74
CA GLY A 159 -37.99 22.58 88.36
C GLY A 159 -36.92 23.02 87.34
N CYS A 160 -35.64 22.98 87.69
CA CYS A 160 -34.53 23.25 86.79
C CYS A 160 -34.28 22.08 85.83
N ALA A 161 -34.06 22.35 84.55
CA ALA A 161 -33.75 21.33 83.55
C ALA A 161 -32.40 20.65 83.79
N HIS A 162 -31.39 21.41 84.26
CA HIS A 162 -30.06 20.89 84.60
C HIS A 162 -29.79 21.02 86.09
N ASN A 163 -29.14 22.09 86.54
CA ASN A 163 -28.65 22.19 87.92
C ASN A 163 -29.45 23.23 88.70
N CYS A 164 -29.91 22.90 89.91
CA CYS A 164 -30.53 23.84 90.84
C CYS A 164 -29.52 24.27 91.92
N VAL A 165 -29.48 25.57 92.23
CA VAL A 165 -28.65 26.15 93.29
C VAL A 165 -29.56 26.82 94.31
N ASN A 166 -29.56 26.30 95.55
CA ASN A 166 -30.34 26.85 96.65
C ASN A 166 -29.65 28.07 97.26
N THR A 167 -30.42 29.08 97.64
CA THR A 167 -29.96 30.32 98.28
C THR A 167 -30.89 30.66 99.44
N ASP A 168 -30.46 31.49 100.39
CA ASP A 168 -31.29 31.86 101.54
C ASP A 168 -32.57 32.60 101.09
N GLY A 169 -33.73 31.97 101.31
CA GLY A 169 -35.05 32.42 100.88
C GLY A 169 -35.37 32.28 99.39
N SER A 170 -34.53 31.62 98.57
CA SER A 170 -34.76 31.46 97.12
C SER A 170 -33.89 30.39 96.44
N TYR A 171 -34.00 30.23 95.13
CA TYR A 171 -33.13 29.35 94.33
C TYR A 171 -33.04 29.83 92.88
N TYR A 172 -32.02 29.35 92.15
CA TYR A 172 -31.90 29.60 90.70
C TYR A 172 -31.32 28.41 89.93
N CYS A 173 -31.55 28.39 88.62
CA CYS A 173 -31.11 27.31 87.74
C CYS A 173 -29.83 27.68 86.99
N THR A 174 -28.95 26.69 86.79
CA THR A 174 -27.76 26.79 85.92
C THR A 174 -27.69 25.61 84.96
N CYS A 175 -26.99 25.77 83.84
CA CYS A 175 -26.85 24.73 82.81
C CYS A 175 -25.50 24.01 82.92
N ARG A 176 -25.47 22.72 82.55
CA ARG A 176 -24.24 21.96 82.32
C ARG A 176 -23.41 22.65 81.21
N THR A 177 -22.09 22.45 81.25
CA THR A 177 -21.17 22.92 80.21
C THR A 177 -21.65 22.49 78.82
N GLY A 178 -21.58 23.39 77.83
CA GLY A 178 -22.11 23.16 76.47
C GLY A 178 -23.58 23.55 76.28
N TYR A 179 -24.28 23.97 77.33
CA TYR A 179 -25.68 24.38 77.26
C TYR A 179 -25.85 25.81 77.81
N GLN A 180 -26.83 26.53 77.28
CA GLN A 180 -27.19 27.89 77.71
C GLN A 180 -28.60 27.93 78.29
N LEU A 181 -28.82 28.82 79.27
CA LEU A 181 -30.11 28.97 79.92
C LEU A 181 -31.08 29.68 78.98
N SER A 182 -32.18 29.01 78.66
CA SER A 182 -33.30 29.54 77.90
C SER A 182 -34.45 29.83 78.85
N GLY A 183 -34.67 31.12 79.14
CA GLY A 183 -35.58 31.57 80.20
C GLY A 183 -34.95 31.43 81.59
N SER A 184 -35.73 30.97 82.58
CA SER A 184 -35.28 30.82 83.97
C SER A 184 -35.02 29.38 84.42
N ARG A 185 -35.42 28.38 83.62
CA ARG A 185 -35.40 26.96 84.05
C ARG A 185 -34.92 25.97 82.99
N ASN A 186 -35.00 26.30 81.70
CA ASN A 186 -34.67 25.37 80.62
C ASN A 186 -33.24 25.58 80.13
N CYS A 187 -32.59 24.49 79.71
CA CYS A 187 -31.28 24.55 79.10
C CYS A 187 -31.40 24.07 77.65
N VAL A 188 -30.90 24.87 76.73
CA VAL A 188 -30.80 24.50 75.31
C VAL A 188 -29.34 24.32 74.95
N ASP A 189 -29.10 23.37 74.07
CA ASP A 189 -27.77 23.10 73.54
C ASP A 189 -27.20 24.37 72.89
N LYS A 190 -25.94 24.67 73.20
CA LYS A 190 -25.26 25.81 72.58
C LYS A 190 -24.74 25.34 71.23
N ASN A 191 -25.36 25.77 70.15
CA ASN A 191 -24.85 25.42 68.82
C ASN A 191 -23.53 26.16 68.51
N GLU A 192 -22.38 25.51 68.71
CA GLU A 192 -21.08 26.12 68.44
C GLU A 192 -20.82 26.36 66.95
N CYS A 193 -21.42 25.58 66.06
CA CYS A 193 -21.28 25.75 64.61
C CYS A 193 -21.93 27.03 64.08
N SER A 194 -22.89 27.60 64.83
CA SER A 194 -23.56 28.85 64.43
C SER A 194 -22.64 30.07 64.50
N SER A 195 -21.49 29.98 65.17
CA SER A 195 -20.53 31.07 65.29
C SER A 195 -19.17 30.64 64.75
N ASN A 196 -18.69 31.34 63.71
CA ASN A 196 -17.40 31.07 63.06
C ASN A 196 -17.17 29.57 62.76
N ASN A 197 -18.22 28.84 62.37
CA ASN A 197 -18.17 27.41 62.08
C ASN A 197 -17.57 26.55 63.22
N GLY A 198 -17.76 26.93 64.50
CA GLY A 198 -17.12 26.25 65.64
C GLY A 198 -15.58 26.36 65.67
N GLY A 199 -14.98 27.16 64.79
CA GLY A 199 -13.55 27.16 64.51
C GLY A 199 -13.06 25.93 63.73
N CYS A 200 -13.97 25.14 63.15
CA CYS A 200 -13.63 24.08 62.21
C CYS A 200 -13.23 24.70 60.87
N ASP A 201 -12.17 24.18 60.27
CA ASP A 201 -11.66 24.62 58.98
C ASP A 201 -12.63 24.33 57.84
N HIS A 202 -13.16 23.10 57.80
CA HIS A 202 -14.14 22.67 56.80
C HIS A 202 -15.54 22.56 57.39
N ASN A 203 -15.92 21.39 57.92
CA ASN A 203 -17.30 21.11 58.30
C ASN A 203 -17.41 21.04 59.82
N CYS A 204 -18.45 21.65 60.36
CA CYS A 204 -18.80 21.60 61.78
C CYS A 204 -20.13 20.90 61.97
N GLU A 205 -20.16 19.88 62.83
CA GLU A 205 -21.38 19.19 63.23
C GLU A 205 -21.66 19.42 64.71
N ASN A 206 -22.81 20.01 65.01
CA ASN A 206 -23.22 20.33 66.36
C ASN A 206 -23.77 19.08 67.06
N THR A 207 -23.34 18.83 68.29
CA THR A 207 -23.74 17.66 69.09
C THR A 207 -24.25 18.10 70.45
N GLY A 208 -24.97 17.25 71.19
CA GLY A 208 -25.47 17.61 72.51
C GLY A 208 -24.33 17.90 73.50
N GLY A 209 -24.13 19.17 73.85
CA GLY A 209 -23.13 19.68 74.79
C GLY A 209 -21.75 19.93 74.18
N SER A 210 -21.56 19.76 72.86
CA SER A 210 -20.29 19.96 72.17
C SER A 210 -20.47 20.01 70.65
N TYR A 211 -19.38 19.95 69.89
CA TYR A 211 -19.40 19.89 68.43
C TYR A 211 -18.17 19.14 67.92
N THR A 212 -18.25 18.64 66.70
CA THR A 212 -17.15 17.93 66.03
C THR A 212 -16.81 18.59 64.70
N CYS A 213 -15.54 18.51 64.31
CA CYS A 213 -15.06 18.99 63.02
C CYS A 213 -14.73 17.82 62.11
N SER A 214 -15.10 17.93 60.84
CA SER A 214 -14.73 16.96 59.79
C SER A 214 -14.21 17.69 58.55
N CYS A 215 -13.43 16.98 57.75
CA CYS A 215 -12.85 17.49 56.52
C CYS A 215 -13.68 17.08 55.30
N ARG A 216 -13.62 17.88 54.24
CA ARG A 216 -14.10 17.48 52.91
C ARG A 216 -13.19 16.41 52.33
N ASP A 217 -13.69 15.66 51.34
CA ASP A 217 -12.92 14.64 50.62
C ASP A 217 -11.61 15.24 50.07
N GLY A 218 -10.52 14.45 50.11
CA GLY A 218 -9.15 14.90 49.79
C GLY A 218 -8.40 15.61 50.93
N TYR A 219 -8.99 15.73 52.12
CA TYR A 219 -8.35 16.35 53.28
C TYR A 219 -8.49 15.48 54.52
N GLN A 220 -7.45 15.47 55.37
CA GLN A 220 -7.45 14.79 56.66
C GLN A 220 -7.40 15.77 57.81
N LEU A 221 -8.01 15.39 58.94
CA LEU A 221 -8.05 16.23 60.13
C LEU A 221 -6.68 16.22 60.82
N SER A 222 -5.99 17.37 60.76
CA SER A 222 -4.77 17.62 61.52
C SER A 222 -5.15 18.23 62.87
N GLY A 223 -5.11 17.40 63.91
CA GLY A 223 -5.59 17.77 65.25
C GLY A 223 -7.10 17.63 65.38
N SER A 224 -7.77 18.67 65.91
CA SER A 224 -9.22 18.63 66.18
C SER A 224 -10.05 19.62 65.37
N ARG A 225 -9.41 20.47 64.55
CA ARG A 225 -10.09 21.57 63.84
C ARG A 225 -9.55 21.91 62.46
N GLN A 226 -8.31 21.58 62.15
CA GLN A 226 -7.67 21.97 60.88
C GLN A 226 -7.69 20.80 59.91
N CYS A 227 -7.89 21.11 58.63
CA CYS A 227 -7.84 20.14 57.56
C CYS A 227 -6.56 20.39 56.76
N VAL A 228 -5.76 19.35 56.60
CA VAL A 228 -4.60 19.38 55.70
C VAL A 228 -4.92 18.49 54.51
N GLU A 229 -4.50 18.94 53.34
CA GLU A 229 -4.68 18.16 52.13
C GLU A 229 -3.91 16.83 52.25
N ILE A 230 -4.51 15.77 51.71
CA ILE A 230 -3.90 14.45 51.66
C ILE A 230 -3.02 14.44 50.43
N ASN A 231 -1.71 14.34 50.60
CA ASN A 231 -0.83 14.20 49.45
C ASN A 231 -0.86 12.75 48.94
N GLU A 232 -1.67 12.46 47.92
CA GLU A 232 -1.77 11.12 47.34
C GLU A 232 -0.45 10.67 46.67
N CYS A 233 0.36 11.62 46.21
CA CYS A 233 1.68 11.35 45.62
C CYS A 233 2.73 10.79 46.59
N SER A 234 2.53 10.93 47.90
CA SER A 234 3.45 10.43 48.93
C SER A 234 3.63 8.91 48.93
N SER A 235 2.66 8.20 48.34
CA SER A 235 2.70 6.75 48.13
C SER A 235 3.52 6.31 46.91
N ASN A 236 4.02 7.25 46.10
CA ASN A 236 4.63 7.04 44.79
C ASN A 236 3.77 6.16 43.87
N PRO A 237 2.53 6.58 43.55
CA PRO A 237 1.60 5.74 42.79
C PRO A 237 2.02 5.57 41.32
N CYS A 238 2.66 6.58 40.72
CA CYS A 238 3.10 6.56 39.33
C CYS A 238 4.30 5.63 39.13
N ARG A 239 4.20 4.73 38.14
CA ARG A 239 5.20 3.74 37.75
C ARG A 239 6.00 4.21 36.53
N ASN A 240 7.03 3.46 36.19
CA ASN A 240 7.79 3.60 34.94
C ASN A 240 8.32 5.01 34.64
N GLY A 241 8.76 5.72 35.69
CA GLY A 241 9.30 7.08 35.56
C GLY A 241 8.24 8.18 35.42
N GLY A 242 6.95 7.85 35.53
CA GLY A 242 5.86 8.82 35.50
C GLY A 242 5.96 9.83 36.66
N THR A 243 5.66 11.10 36.36
CA THR A 243 5.69 12.18 37.36
C THR A 243 4.32 12.32 38.01
N CYS A 244 4.27 12.16 39.34
CA CYS A 244 3.03 12.35 40.09
C CYS A 244 2.74 13.83 40.31
N GLN A 245 1.53 14.27 39.96
CA GLN A 245 1.00 15.55 40.40
C GLN A 245 -0.17 15.34 41.36
N ASP A 246 -0.01 15.96 42.52
CA ASP A 246 -0.96 15.99 43.62
C ASP A 246 -2.13 16.89 43.26
N LEU A 247 -3.36 16.41 43.42
CA LEU A 247 -4.58 17.18 43.21
C LEU A 247 -5.50 16.98 44.40
N ILE A 248 -6.56 17.79 44.50
CA ILE A 248 -7.48 17.65 45.62
C ILE A 248 -8.32 16.39 45.42
N ASN A 249 -8.20 15.41 46.34
CA ASN A 249 -8.98 14.16 46.37
C ASN A 249 -8.65 13.17 45.24
N GLU A 250 -7.62 13.46 44.44
CA GLU A 250 -7.16 12.61 43.35
C GLU A 250 -5.70 12.92 43.07
N TYR A 251 -5.03 12.07 42.30
CA TYR A 251 -3.71 12.39 41.74
C TYR A 251 -3.75 12.11 40.25
N ARG A 252 -2.82 12.71 39.52
CA ARG A 252 -2.63 12.37 38.11
C ARG A 252 -1.16 12.04 37.86
N CYS A 253 -0.92 10.98 37.12
CA CYS A 253 0.41 10.62 36.65
C CYS A 253 0.63 11.21 35.26
N ASP A 254 1.66 12.04 35.11
CA ASP A 254 2.20 12.37 33.80
C ASP A 254 3.11 11.24 33.36
N CYS A 255 2.59 10.39 32.48
CA CYS A 255 3.36 9.29 31.92
C CYS A 255 4.36 9.78 30.87
N SER A 256 5.49 9.10 30.79
CA SER A 256 6.39 9.19 29.64
C SER A 256 5.66 8.67 28.40
N SER A 257 6.12 9.05 27.20
CA SER A 257 5.45 8.74 25.92
C SER A 257 5.18 7.26 25.70
N GLU A 258 5.97 6.40 26.34
CA GLU A 258 6.01 4.94 26.17
C GLU A 258 5.06 4.22 27.15
N TRP A 259 4.37 4.94 28.04
CA TRP A 259 3.50 4.36 29.07
C TRP A 259 2.15 5.06 29.15
N THR A 260 1.12 4.30 29.49
CA THR A 260 -0.26 4.73 29.65
C THR A 260 -0.90 4.06 30.88
N GLY A 261 -2.16 4.36 31.14
CA GLY A 261 -2.87 3.94 32.35
C GLY A 261 -2.85 4.99 33.46
N VAL A 262 -3.66 4.77 34.49
CA VAL A 262 -3.87 5.75 35.58
C VAL A 262 -2.58 5.97 36.38
N ASN A 263 -1.75 4.93 36.48
CA ASN A 263 -0.49 4.90 37.19
C ASN A 263 0.72 4.75 36.26
N CYS A 264 0.57 4.94 34.95
CA CYS A 264 1.60 4.63 33.95
C CYS A 264 2.05 3.15 34.02
N GLU A 265 1.14 2.27 34.41
CA GLU A 265 1.39 0.84 34.62
C GLU A 265 1.30 0.03 33.32
N THR A 266 0.62 0.59 32.32
CA THR A 266 0.36 -0.08 31.05
C THR A 266 1.36 0.41 30.03
N ASP A 267 2.06 -0.53 29.43
CA ASP A 267 2.95 -0.26 28.32
C ASP A 267 2.15 0.22 27.10
N VAL A 268 2.65 1.23 26.37
CA VAL A 268 2.04 1.61 25.10
C VAL A 268 2.55 0.64 24.06
N ASP A 269 1.67 -0.22 23.54
CA ASP A 269 2.05 -1.10 22.45
C ASP A 269 2.19 -0.28 21.15
N GLU A 270 3.42 -0.01 20.72
CA GLU A 270 3.65 0.73 19.47
C GLU A 270 3.41 -0.13 18.23
N CYS A 271 3.18 -1.44 18.34
CA CYS A 271 2.97 -2.32 17.20
C CYS A 271 1.51 -2.39 16.75
N ILE A 272 0.54 -2.03 17.60
CA ILE A 272 -0.89 -2.07 17.23
C ILE A 272 -1.35 -0.92 16.31
N ILE A 273 -0.51 0.09 16.07
CA ILE A 273 -0.78 1.11 15.05
C ILE A 273 -0.56 0.53 13.65
N ASN A 274 -1.20 1.11 12.63
CA ASN A 274 -1.09 0.63 11.23
C ASN A 274 -1.45 -0.86 11.04
N GLY A 275 -2.38 -1.40 11.85
CA GLY A 275 -2.88 -2.77 11.66
C GLY A 275 -1.95 -3.88 12.15
N GLY A 276 -1.03 -3.60 13.09
CA GLY A 276 -0.08 -4.59 13.61
C GLY A 276 1.36 -4.41 13.11
N GLN A 277 1.58 -3.54 12.13
CA GLN A 277 2.89 -3.24 11.53
C GLN A 277 3.76 -2.33 12.42
N GLY A 278 3.13 -1.51 13.27
CA GLY A 278 3.82 -0.50 14.06
C GLY A 278 4.49 0.60 13.20
N PRO A 279 5.52 1.28 13.73
CA PRO A 279 6.33 2.26 13.02
C PRO A 279 7.52 1.63 12.25
N CYS A 280 7.51 0.30 12.06
CA CYS A 280 8.54 -0.44 11.35
C CYS A 280 8.33 -0.40 9.83
N ASP A 281 9.35 -0.84 9.07
CA ASP A 281 9.28 -0.97 7.62
C ASP A 281 8.00 -1.72 7.18
N PRO A 282 7.13 -1.10 6.36
CA PRO A 282 5.83 -1.66 6.02
C PRO A 282 5.90 -2.90 5.13
N ASN A 283 7.05 -3.17 4.50
CA ASN A 283 7.20 -4.30 3.59
C ASN A 283 8.01 -5.44 4.20
N HIS A 284 9.05 -5.13 5.00
CA HIS A 284 10.02 -6.15 5.46
C HIS A 284 10.31 -6.10 6.98
N GLY A 285 9.61 -5.24 7.72
CA GLY A 285 9.83 -5.01 9.15
C GLY A 285 8.74 -5.65 10.00
N ILE A 286 9.16 -6.44 10.99
CA ILE A 286 8.31 -7.01 12.04
C ILE A 286 8.48 -6.17 13.30
N CYS A 287 7.39 -5.60 13.79
CA CYS A 287 7.39 -4.84 15.04
C CYS A 287 7.29 -5.77 16.24
N ARG A 288 8.18 -5.56 17.23
CA ARG A 288 8.08 -6.23 18.53
C ARG A 288 7.98 -5.22 19.65
N ASN A 289 6.85 -5.26 20.36
CA ASN A 289 6.64 -4.40 21.51
C ASN A 289 7.52 -4.86 22.68
N LEU A 290 8.12 -3.90 23.40
CA LEU A 290 8.98 -4.13 24.56
C LEU A 290 8.52 -3.20 25.70
N PRO A 291 8.64 -3.60 26.97
CA PRO A 291 8.27 -2.70 28.06
C PRO A 291 9.04 -1.36 28.00
N GLY A 292 8.32 -0.27 27.70
CA GLY A 292 8.80 1.09 27.53
C GLY A 292 9.52 1.38 26.20
N SER A 293 9.38 0.53 25.18
CA SER A 293 9.99 0.72 23.86
C SER A 293 9.43 -0.26 22.82
N TYR A 294 9.93 -0.22 21.61
CA TYR A 294 9.70 -1.27 20.63
C TYR A 294 10.99 -1.52 19.87
N ARG A 295 11.04 -2.66 19.20
CA ARG A 295 12.13 -2.97 18.30
C ARG A 295 11.58 -3.50 17.00
N CYS A 296 12.04 -2.89 15.91
CA CYS A 296 11.84 -3.45 14.58
C CYS A 296 12.87 -4.54 14.34
N TRP A 297 12.40 -5.65 13.78
CA TRP A 297 13.20 -6.76 13.32
C TRP A 297 12.97 -6.88 11.82
N CYS A 298 14.04 -7.15 11.09
CA CYS A 298 13.92 -7.37 9.67
C CYS A 298 13.68 -8.85 9.41
N GLN A 299 12.86 -9.13 8.42
CA GLN A 299 12.71 -10.48 7.87
C GLN A 299 14.09 -11.00 7.41
N VAL A 300 14.24 -12.32 7.30
CA VAL A 300 15.49 -12.96 6.85
C VAL A 300 15.88 -12.39 5.48
N GLY A 301 17.18 -12.15 5.26
CA GLY A 301 17.71 -11.48 4.07
C GLY A 301 17.72 -9.94 4.16
N PHE A 302 17.26 -9.36 5.27
CA PHE A 302 17.32 -7.92 5.51
C PHE A 302 18.00 -7.59 6.84
N GLU A 303 18.78 -6.50 6.86
CA GLU A 303 19.41 -5.93 8.04
C GLU A 303 18.73 -4.62 8.45
N ILE A 304 18.82 -4.30 9.75
CA ILE A 304 18.23 -3.07 10.28
C ILE A 304 19.08 -1.85 9.88
N LYS A 305 18.44 -0.82 9.33
CA LYS A 305 19.09 0.45 9.00
C LYS A 305 19.53 1.18 10.27
N GLU A 306 20.44 2.15 10.12
CA GLU A 306 20.91 3.00 11.24
C GLU A 306 19.77 3.76 11.95
N ASP A 307 18.64 3.99 11.26
CA ASP A 307 17.46 4.62 11.83
C ASP A 307 16.70 3.71 12.81
N HIS A 308 17.01 2.41 12.88
CA HIS A 308 16.35 1.37 13.69
C HIS A 308 14.87 1.11 13.34
N HIS A 309 14.36 1.65 12.23
CA HIS A 309 12.96 1.51 11.81
C HIS A 309 12.83 0.88 10.42
N GLY A 310 13.82 1.10 9.54
CA GLY A 310 13.81 0.58 8.19
C GLY A 310 14.64 -0.70 8.04
N CYS A 311 14.24 -1.53 7.08
CA CYS A 311 15.01 -2.71 6.68
C CYS A 311 15.76 -2.42 5.37
N LYS A 312 17.02 -2.82 5.31
CA LYS A 312 17.85 -2.77 4.11
C LYS A 312 18.17 -4.20 3.72
N ASP A 313 18.13 -4.45 2.43
CA ASP A 313 18.58 -5.71 1.84
C ASP A 313 20.02 -6.04 2.27
N VAL A 314 20.24 -7.30 2.63
CA VAL A 314 21.59 -7.84 2.83
C VAL A 314 22.05 -8.34 1.49
N ASP A 315 23.05 -7.70 0.90
CA ASP A 315 23.62 -8.16 -0.37
C ASP A 315 24.54 -9.36 -0.08
N GLU A 316 24.01 -10.58 -0.16
CA GLU A 316 24.78 -11.78 0.12
C GLU A 316 25.91 -12.02 -0.88
N CYS A 317 25.89 -11.32 -2.03
CA CYS A 317 26.93 -11.37 -3.04
C CYS A 317 28.13 -10.47 -2.71
N GLU A 318 27.91 -9.31 -2.07
CA GLU A 318 28.99 -8.48 -1.53
C GLU A 318 29.50 -8.97 -0.16
N ASP A 319 28.62 -9.48 0.70
CA ASP A 319 28.96 -9.98 2.04
C ASP A 319 29.64 -11.37 2.00
N GLY A 320 29.60 -12.05 0.86
CA GLY A 320 30.27 -13.33 0.63
C GLY A 320 29.59 -14.51 1.34
N THR A 321 28.33 -14.36 1.71
CA THR A 321 27.50 -15.39 2.35
C THR A 321 26.71 -16.22 1.33
N GLY A 322 26.56 -15.77 0.08
CA GLY A 322 25.94 -16.54 -1.00
C GLY A 322 26.87 -17.66 -1.50
N PRO A 323 26.56 -18.96 -1.29
CA PRO A 323 27.44 -20.06 -1.64
C PRO A 323 27.34 -20.44 -3.13
N CYS A 324 27.25 -19.47 -4.03
CA CYS A 324 27.12 -19.69 -5.46
C CYS A 324 28.45 -20.14 -6.09
N ASP A 325 28.44 -21.21 -6.87
CA ASP A 325 29.63 -21.67 -7.61
C ASP A 325 30.10 -20.65 -8.66
N HIS A 326 29.16 -20.04 -9.38
CA HIS A 326 29.45 -19.10 -10.47
C HIS A 326 29.01 -17.68 -10.15
N THR A 327 27.81 -17.28 -10.57
CA THR A 327 27.34 -15.91 -10.47
C THR A 327 26.31 -15.83 -9.35
N CYS A 328 26.58 -14.99 -8.36
CA CYS A 328 25.59 -14.60 -7.36
C CYS A 328 24.83 -13.39 -7.88
N ILE A 329 23.50 -13.42 -7.78
CA ILE A 329 22.62 -12.32 -8.12
C ILE A 329 21.83 -11.97 -6.86
N ASP A 330 22.11 -10.78 -6.34
CA ASP A 330 21.41 -10.19 -5.21
C ASP A 330 19.92 -9.94 -5.55
N MET A 331 19.05 -10.26 -4.61
CA MET A 331 17.61 -10.03 -4.71
C MET A 331 17.11 -9.47 -3.39
N LEU A 332 16.00 -8.74 -3.43
CA LEU A 332 15.38 -8.24 -2.22
C LEU A 332 15.02 -9.39 -1.26
N GLY A 333 15.74 -9.48 -0.14
CA GLY A 333 15.58 -10.45 0.93
C GLY A 333 16.21 -11.81 0.68
N SER A 334 17.00 -11.98 -0.39
CA SER A 334 17.57 -13.28 -0.76
C SER A 334 18.63 -13.11 -1.85
N PHE A 335 19.24 -14.20 -2.27
CA PHE A 335 20.08 -14.22 -3.46
C PHE A 335 19.71 -15.44 -4.29
N ARG A 336 19.99 -15.40 -5.59
CA ARG A 336 19.98 -16.60 -6.42
C ARG A 336 21.30 -16.78 -7.10
N CYS A 337 21.65 -18.03 -7.32
CA CYS A 337 22.78 -18.38 -8.14
C CYS A 337 22.34 -18.51 -9.59
N SER A 338 23.16 -17.97 -10.49
CA SER A 338 23.06 -18.26 -11.92
C SER A 338 24.37 -18.85 -12.40
N CYS A 339 24.25 -19.74 -13.37
CA CYS A 339 25.38 -20.34 -14.01
C CYS A 339 25.74 -19.54 -15.26
N ARG A 340 27.03 -19.50 -15.57
CA ARG A 340 27.51 -18.97 -16.86
C ARG A 340 27.05 -19.91 -17.97
N ASP A 341 26.94 -19.37 -19.18
CA ASP A 341 26.52 -20.13 -20.36
C ASP A 341 27.24 -21.49 -20.47
N GLY A 342 26.45 -22.54 -20.72
CA GLY A 342 26.93 -23.93 -20.79
C GLY A 342 26.95 -24.71 -19.47
N TYR A 343 26.43 -24.15 -18.40
CA TYR A 343 26.25 -24.85 -17.13
C TYR A 343 24.80 -24.73 -16.65
N ASP A 344 24.23 -25.84 -16.18
CA ASP A 344 22.92 -25.89 -15.55
C ASP A 344 23.07 -25.74 -14.03
N LEU A 345 22.09 -25.09 -13.40
CA LEU A 345 22.04 -25.01 -11.94
C LEU A 345 21.69 -26.38 -11.37
N GLY A 346 22.56 -26.91 -10.53
CA GLY A 346 22.41 -28.20 -9.88
C GLY A 346 21.20 -28.23 -8.94
N SER A 347 20.79 -29.43 -8.52
CA SER A 347 19.60 -29.65 -7.68
C SER A 347 19.69 -29.02 -6.28
N ASP A 348 20.88 -28.58 -5.86
CA ASP A 348 21.07 -27.85 -4.61
C ASP A 348 20.79 -26.34 -4.75
N GLY A 349 20.58 -25.83 -5.97
CA GLY A 349 20.31 -24.42 -6.24
C GLY A 349 21.53 -23.50 -6.14
N PHE A 350 22.72 -24.05 -5.89
CA PHE A 350 23.96 -23.30 -5.65
C PHE A 350 25.11 -23.71 -6.57
N SER A 351 25.21 -25.01 -6.87
CA SER A 351 26.30 -25.58 -7.64
C SER A 351 26.00 -25.52 -9.13
N CYS A 352 27.01 -25.24 -9.96
CA CYS A 352 26.84 -25.24 -11.41
C CYS A 352 27.44 -26.51 -12.01
N VAL A 353 26.61 -27.30 -12.69
CA VAL A 353 27.03 -28.52 -13.38
C VAL A 353 27.07 -28.30 -14.88
N ASP A 354 27.96 -28.97 -15.58
CA ASP A 354 28.07 -28.88 -17.04
C ASP A 354 26.72 -29.21 -17.68
N ALA A 355 26.14 -28.26 -18.42
CA ALA A 355 24.91 -28.49 -19.16
C ALA A 355 25.26 -29.41 -20.34
N ASP A 356 24.49 -30.48 -20.57
CA ASP A 356 24.68 -31.28 -21.79
C ASP A 356 24.16 -30.50 -22.98
N ASN A 357 25.01 -29.61 -23.50
CA ASN A 357 24.70 -28.71 -24.59
C ASN A 357 24.44 -29.46 -25.91
N CYS A 358 24.67 -30.77 -25.97
CA CYS A 358 24.31 -31.60 -27.13
C CYS A 358 22.89 -32.15 -27.09
N ARG A 359 22.15 -31.97 -25.97
CA ARG A 359 20.80 -32.53 -25.81
C ARG A 359 19.76 -31.92 -26.77
N SER A 360 19.96 -30.68 -27.20
CA SER A 360 19.13 -30.00 -28.21
C SER A 360 19.48 -30.37 -29.65
N ASN A 361 20.44 -31.30 -29.86
CA ASN A 361 21.01 -31.62 -31.17
C ASN A 361 21.37 -30.36 -31.98
N PRO A 362 22.20 -29.46 -31.43
CA PRO A 362 22.46 -28.16 -32.06
C PRO A 362 23.29 -28.24 -33.35
N CYS A 363 23.86 -29.40 -33.67
CA CYS A 363 24.63 -29.58 -34.89
C CYS A 363 23.74 -30.01 -36.06
N GLU A 364 23.64 -29.15 -37.06
CA GLU A 364 22.88 -29.33 -38.28
C GLU A 364 23.63 -30.22 -39.29
N ASN A 365 22.95 -30.60 -40.38
CA ASN A 365 23.53 -31.31 -41.53
C ASN A 365 24.31 -32.59 -41.18
N GLY A 366 23.91 -33.29 -40.11
CA GLY A 366 24.54 -34.52 -39.67
C GLY A 366 25.89 -34.32 -38.94
N GLY A 367 26.14 -33.11 -38.42
CA GLY A 367 27.27 -32.83 -37.54
C GLY A 367 27.23 -33.64 -36.25
N ILE A 368 28.40 -34.11 -35.82
CA ILE A 368 28.52 -34.84 -34.55
C ILE A 368 28.76 -33.82 -33.44
N CYS A 369 27.80 -33.69 -32.52
CA CYS A 369 27.93 -32.84 -31.35
C CYS A 369 28.85 -33.48 -30.31
N LEU A 370 29.84 -32.72 -29.84
CA LEU A 370 30.73 -33.10 -28.75
C LEU A 370 30.52 -32.14 -27.58
N ASN A 371 29.95 -32.65 -26.48
CA ASN A 371 29.75 -31.87 -25.27
C ASN A 371 31.10 -31.57 -24.60
N GLY A 372 31.29 -30.33 -24.18
CA GLY A 372 32.50 -29.82 -23.55
C GLY A 372 32.14 -28.94 -22.35
N ASN A 373 33.12 -28.69 -21.48
CA ASN A 373 32.90 -28.02 -20.20
C ASN A 373 32.45 -26.56 -20.36
N GLY A 374 31.14 -26.31 -20.33
CA GLY A 374 30.51 -25.01 -20.57
C GLY A 374 30.19 -24.70 -22.04
N ASN A 375 30.30 -25.66 -22.96
CA ASN A 375 30.02 -25.44 -24.38
C ASN A 375 29.90 -26.76 -25.16
N TYR A 376 29.31 -26.72 -26.35
CA TYR A 376 29.41 -27.82 -27.31
C TYR A 376 30.31 -27.45 -28.49
N THR A 377 30.83 -28.46 -29.17
CA THR A 377 31.49 -28.27 -30.47
C THR A 377 30.89 -29.20 -31.50
N CYS A 378 30.56 -28.67 -32.67
CA CYS A 378 30.06 -29.46 -33.79
C CYS A 378 31.21 -29.91 -34.68
N GLN A 379 31.40 -31.22 -34.78
CA GLN A 379 32.31 -31.78 -35.76
C GLN A 379 31.58 -31.95 -37.09
N CYS A 380 31.82 -31.01 -38.02
CA CYS A 380 31.13 -30.98 -39.30
C CYS A 380 31.58 -32.10 -40.27
N PRO A 381 30.64 -32.72 -41.01
CA PRO A 381 30.94 -33.59 -42.12
C PRO A 381 31.70 -32.82 -43.23
N SER A 382 32.41 -33.55 -44.10
CA SER A 382 33.23 -32.92 -45.15
C SER A 382 32.40 -32.02 -46.08
N GLY A 383 32.83 -30.76 -46.23
CA GLY A 383 32.18 -29.76 -47.08
C GLY A 383 31.32 -28.75 -46.32
N PHE A 384 30.80 -29.11 -45.15
CA PHE A 384 29.99 -28.22 -44.31
C PHE A 384 30.86 -27.35 -43.40
N LYS A 385 30.43 -26.11 -43.16
CA LYS A 385 31.12 -25.08 -42.38
C LYS A 385 30.13 -24.37 -41.46
N GLY A 386 30.65 -23.57 -40.53
CA GLY A 386 29.87 -22.90 -39.49
C GLY A 386 30.03 -23.57 -38.12
N ASP A 387 29.51 -22.91 -37.10
CA ASP A 387 29.68 -23.34 -35.69
C ASP A 387 28.68 -24.45 -35.34
N THR A 388 27.55 -24.52 -36.04
CA THR A 388 26.55 -25.60 -35.97
C THR A 388 26.53 -26.48 -37.21
N CYS A 389 27.43 -26.27 -38.19
CA CYS A 389 27.45 -26.93 -39.50
C CYS A 389 26.28 -26.53 -40.42
N GLU A 390 25.73 -25.34 -40.21
CA GLU A 390 24.64 -24.70 -40.91
C GLU A 390 24.98 -24.33 -42.37
N PHE A 391 26.25 -24.09 -42.69
CA PHE A 391 26.66 -23.69 -44.05
C PHE A 391 27.00 -24.91 -44.90
N ALA A 392 26.15 -25.16 -45.90
CA ALA A 392 26.43 -26.12 -46.96
C ALA A 392 27.49 -25.57 -47.95
N PRO A 393 28.31 -26.43 -48.58
CA PRO A 393 29.19 -25.99 -49.66
C PRO A 393 28.39 -25.49 -50.88
N CYS A 394 28.88 -24.49 -51.62
CA CYS A 394 28.23 -24.01 -52.87
C CYS A 394 27.94 -25.24 -53.76
N SER A 395 26.66 -25.44 -54.14
CA SER A 395 26.18 -26.59 -54.91
C SER A 395 27.15 -27.02 -56.02
N GLU A 396 27.48 -28.32 -56.11
CA GLU A 396 28.22 -28.87 -57.25
C GLU A 396 27.39 -28.84 -58.55
N ASP A 397 26.05 -28.77 -58.43
CA ASP A 397 25.12 -28.77 -59.54
C ASP A 397 24.74 -27.32 -59.91
N TYR A 398 25.45 -26.83 -60.92
CA TYR A 398 25.14 -25.58 -61.62
C TYR A 398 24.04 -25.85 -62.67
N GLU A 399 22.87 -25.24 -62.55
CA GLU A 399 21.86 -25.25 -63.63
C GLU A 399 22.18 -24.15 -64.67
N PRO A 400 22.43 -24.50 -65.95
CA PRO A 400 22.66 -23.50 -67.00
C PRO A 400 21.44 -22.62 -67.26
N PRO A 401 21.63 -21.34 -67.63
CA PRO A 401 20.52 -20.46 -68.00
C PRO A 401 19.67 -21.12 -69.09
N GLU A 402 18.35 -20.95 -69.04
CA GLU A 402 17.47 -21.50 -70.08
C GLU A 402 17.94 -20.99 -71.45
N HIS A 403 18.06 -21.91 -72.41
CA HIS A 403 18.63 -21.65 -73.74
C HIS A 403 20.08 -21.11 -73.74
N GLY A 404 20.86 -21.40 -72.70
CA GLY A 404 22.29 -21.11 -72.61
C GLY A 404 23.11 -22.25 -72.02
N SER A 405 24.35 -21.93 -71.66
CA SER A 405 25.31 -22.83 -71.03
C SER A 405 26.20 -22.03 -70.09
N ALA A 406 26.87 -22.71 -69.16
CA ALA A 406 27.89 -22.10 -68.34
C ALA A 406 29.10 -22.99 -68.13
N THR A 407 30.21 -22.34 -67.80
CA THR A 407 31.50 -22.98 -67.53
C THR A 407 32.06 -22.44 -66.22
N CYS A 408 32.32 -23.34 -65.26
CA CYS A 408 32.82 -22.98 -63.93
C CYS A 408 34.24 -23.51 -63.68
N ALA A 409 35.03 -22.76 -62.89
CA ALA A 409 36.38 -23.13 -62.46
C ALA A 409 36.65 -22.68 -61.02
N ASP A 410 37.43 -23.47 -60.27
CA ASP A 410 37.80 -23.14 -58.89
C ASP A 410 38.88 -22.05 -58.86
N VAL A 411 38.79 -21.13 -57.89
CA VAL A 411 39.68 -19.97 -57.76
C VAL A 411 40.62 -20.16 -56.56
N SER A 412 41.88 -19.74 -56.70
CA SER A 412 42.96 -20.03 -55.73
C SER A 412 42.80 -19.42 -54.34
N THR A 413 41.86 -18.49 -54.15
CA THR A 413 41.56 -17.83 -52.86
C THR A 413 40.46 -18.53 -52.06
N GLY A 414 39.95 -19.67 -52.55
CA GLY A 414 38.73 -20.30 -52.03
C GLY A 414 37.50 -19.72 -52.71
N GLY A 415 36.65 -20.60 -53.27
CA GLY A 415 35.47 -20.24 -54.07
C GLY A 415 35.52 -20.75 -55.53
N ARG A 416 34.39 -20.64 -56.23
CA ARG A 416 34.19 -21.08 -57.63
C ARG A 416 33.76 -19.90 -58.50
N PHE A 417 34.26 -19.79 -59.73
CA PHE A 417 33.91 -18.74 -60.70
C PHE A 417 33.28 -19.32 -61.96
N CYS A 418 32.14 -18.78 -62.40
CA CYS A 418 31.37 -19.27 -63.55
C CYS A 418 31.16 -18.20 -64.62
N THR A 419 31.29 -18.56 -65.90
CA THR A 419 30.93 -17.72 -67.07
C THR A 419 29.74 -18.32 -67.81
N VAL A 420 28.89 -17.47 -68.39
CA VAL A 420 27.64 -17.88 -69.08
C VAL A 420 27.62 -17.46 -70.55
N ALA A 421 26.93 -18.23 -71.39
CA ALA A 421 26.75 -17.96 -72.82
C ALA A 421 25.41 -18.47 -73.35
N CYS A 422 24.77 -17.71 -74.25
CA CYS A 422 23.54 -18.14 -74.93
C CYS A 422 23.80 -19.14 -76.06
N ASN A 423 22.84 -20.04 -76.27
CA ASN A 423 22.82 -20.92 -77.43
C ASN A 423 22.58 -20.13 -78.73
N ALA A 424 22.94 -20.70 -79.87
CA ALA A 424 22.78 -20.04 -81.17
C ALA A 424 21.31 -19.57 -81.40
N ARG A 425 21.14 -18.34 -81.93
CA ARG A 425 19.86 -17.65 -82.17
C ARG A 425 19.09 -17.20 -80.93
N HIS A 426 19.75 -17.20 -79.78
CA HIS A 426 19.26 -16.58 -78.55
C HIS A 426 20.25 -15.49 -78.12
N ASP A 427 19.75 -14.45 -77.48
CA ASP A 427 20.58 -13.41 -76.88
C ASP A 427 20.12 -13.15 -75.45
N PHE A 428 20.99 -12.50 -74.67
CA PHE A 428 20.60 -11.96 -73.39
C PHE A 428 19.78 -10.68 -73.58
N ALA A 429 18.63 -10.59 -72.92
CA ALA A 429 17.87 -9.33 -72.85
C ALA A 429 18.64 -8.22 -72.12
N CYS A 430 19.51 -8.61 -71.19
CA CYS A 430 20.53 -7.76 -70.59
C CYS A 430 21.85 -8.55 -70.53
N ARG A 431 22.90 -8.09 -71.23
CA ARG A 431 24.18 -8.82 -71.29
C ARG A 431 24.87 -8.81 -69.91
N PRO A 432 25.12 -9.96 -69.26
CA PRO A 432 25.83 -9.99 -67.99
C PRO A 432 27.31 -9.63 -68.20
N ALA A 433 27.85 -8.83 -67.30
CA ALA A 433 29.28 -8.55 -67.26
C ALA A 433 30.07 -9.79 -66.76
N ASP A 434 31.26 -9.98 -67.33
CA ASP A 434 32.38 -10.94 -67.13
C ASP A 434 32.21 -12.31 -66.40
N GLY A 435 31.27 -12.52 -65.48
CA GLY A 435 30.97 -13.82 -64.83
C GLY A 435 30.45 -13.70 -63.39
N TYR A 436 30.47 -14.79 -62.61
CA TYR A 436 29.97 -14.88 -61.23
C TYR A 436 30.97 -15.60 -60.30
N LYS A 437 31.14 -15.17 -59.04
CA LYS A 437 32.05 -15.76 -58.03
C LYS A 437 31.29 -16.23 -56.78
N CYS A 438 31.64 -17.39 -56.20
CA CYS A 438 31.15 -17.83 -54.88
C CYS A 438 32.07 -17.30 -53.77
N ASP A 439 31.50 -16.76 -52.69
CA ASP A 439 32.23 -16.32 -51.50
C ASP A 439 32.49 -17.46 -50.48
N ALA A 440 33.00 -17.12 -49.30
CA ALA A 440 33.40 -18.09 -48.27
C ALA A 440 32.21 -18.64 -47.46
N GLU A 441 31.07 -17.95 -47.55
CA GLU A 441 29.81 -18.20 -46.88
C GLU A 441 28.84 -19.03 -47.77
N GLY A 442 29.16 -19.20 -49.06
CA GLY A 442 28.44 -20.05 -49.98
C GLY A 442 27.52 -19.33 -50.97
N GLN A 443 27.60 -17.99 -51.06
CA GLN A 443 26.73 -17.15 -51.90
C GLN A 443 27.39 -16.73 -53.23
N TRP A 444 26.59 -16.58 -54.30
CA TRP A 444 27.05 -16.21 -55.64
C TRP A 444 26.94 -14.70 -55.92
N HIS A 445 28.02 -14.09 -56.44
CA HIS A 445 28.12 -12.66 -56.71
C HIS A 445 28.48 -12.37 -58.17
N GLN A 446 27.81 -11.40 -58.81
CA GLN A 446 28.12 -10.97 -60.18
C GLN A 446 29.44 -10.16 -60.26
N VAL A 447 30.19 -10.32 -61.36
CA VAL A 447 31.50 -9.66 -61.56
C VAL A 447 31.52 -8.86 -62.87
N GLY A 448 31.62 -7.52 -62.78
CA GLY A 448 31.80 -6.59 -63.92
C GLY A 448 30.71 -5.49 -64.01
N ASN A 449 30.85 -4.52 -64.93
CA ASN A 449 29.94 -3.36 -65.05
C ASN A 449 28.77 -3.62 -66.04
N PRO A 450 27.50 -3.68 -65.61
CA PRO A 450 26.37 -3.92 -66.50
C PRO A 450 25.96 -2.64 -67.24
N ASN A 451 25.77 -2.72 -68.55
CA ASN A 451 25.18 -1.65 -69.37
C ASN A 451 23.62 -1.65 -69.31
N CYS A 452 23.05 -2.07 -68.18
CA CYS A 452 21.62 -2.03 -67.90
C CYS A 452 21.45 -1.14 -66.66
N ASP A 453 20.55 -0.15 -66.72
CA ASP A 453 20.46 0.96 -65.76
C ASP A 453 20.68 0.52 -64.31
N ALA A 454 21.84 0.93 -63.79
CA ALA A 454 22.43 0.52 -62.53
C ALA A 454 21.88 1.36 -61.37
N ALA A 455 20.59 1.23 -61.09
CA ALA A 455 19.99 1.78 -59.89
C ALA A 455 19.45 0.64 -59.00
N ASP A 456 20.31 0.25 -58.06
CA ASP A 456 20.01 -0.45 -56.81
C ASP A 456 19.33 -1.84 -56.92
N LEU A 457 20.14 -2.92 -56.89
CA LEU A 457 19.67 -4.29 -56.63
C LEU A 457 20.53 -4.97 -55.55
N PRO A 458 19.90 -5.60 -54.53
CA PRO A 458 20.55 -6.56 -53.61
C PRO A 458 20.91 -7.89 -54.31
N GLU A 459 21.84 -8.63 -53.69
CA GLU A 459 22.68 -9.71 -54.26
C GLU A 459 21.99 -11.06 -54.61
N ASP A 460 20.66 -11.20 -54.56
CA ASP A 460 20.01 -12.52 -54.66
C ASP A 460 19.13 -12.76 -55.91
N ALA A 461 19.43 -12.13 -57.05
CA ALA A 461 18.64 -12.36 -58.27
C ALA A 461 19.13 -13.58 -59.09
N PRO A 462 18.25 -14.51 -59.52
CA PRO A 462 18.63 -15.59 -60.43
C PRO A 462 19.00 -15.06 -61.82
N TRP A 463 19.88 -15.83 -62.46
CA TRP A 463 20.58 -15.61 -63.74
C TRP A 463 19.72 -14.97 -64.86
N PRO A 464 20.28 -14.10 -65.73
CA PRO A 464 19.58 -13.60 -66.91
C PRO A 464 19.42 -14.74 -67.94
N ASP A 465 18.19 -15.12 -68.25
CA ASP A 465 17.91 -16.14 -69.26
C ASP A 465 18.13 -15.63 -70.68
N CYS A 466 18.37 -16.58 -71.59
CA CYS A 466 18.58 -16.30 -73.00
C CYS A 466 17.25 -16.38 -73.76
N SER A 467 16.87 -15.28 -74.39
CA SER A 467 15.62 -15.19 -75.15
C SER A 467 15.84 -15.39 -76.64
N LYS A 468 14.80 -15.81 -77.33
CA LYS A 468 14.84 -16.08 -78.77
C LYS A 468 14.86 -14.80 -79.61
N MET A 469 15.81 -14.70 -80.54
CA MET A 469 15.89 -13.58 -81.50
C MET A 469 14.86 -13.73 -82.64
N ARG A 470 14.13 -12.66 -82.98
CA ARG A 470 13.20 -12.55 -84.12
C ARG A 470 13.57 -11.36 -85.01
N LEU A 471 13.59 -11.53 -86.33
CA LEU A 471 13.94 -10.45 -87.25
C LEU A 471 12.84 -9.37 -87.31
N ALA A 472 13.20 -8.11 -87.05
CA ALA A 472 12.32 -6.95 -87.13
C ALA A 472 12.56 -6.20 -88.44
N TRP A 473 11.52 -5.95 -89.25
CA TRP A 473 11.64 -5.17 -90.48
C TRP A 473 11.07 -3.77 -90.26
N ALA A 474 11.89 -2.72 -90.32
CA ALA A 474 11.48 -1.35 -90.05
C ALA A 474 10.98 -0.63 -91.32
N SER A 475 9.74 -0.12 -91.32
CA SER A 475 9.23 0.69 -92.44
C SER A 475 9.77 2.12 -92.49
N GLN A 476 10.33 2.60 -91.37
CA GLN A 476 10.94 3.93 -91.25
C GLN A 476 12.24 3.84 -90.45
N MET A 477 13.20 4.72 -90.77
CA MET A 477 14.43 4.92 -90.02
C MET A 477 14.62 6.40 -89.74
N GLN A 478 15.05 6.74 -88.52
CA GLN A 478 15.22 8.12 -88.09
C GLN A 478 16.66 8.38 -87.61
N ASN A 479 17.19 9.55 -87.95
CA ASN A 479 18.42 10.07 -87.38
C ASN A 479 18.19 11.50 -86.88
N THR A 480 18.38 11.73 -85.58
CA THR A 480 18.27 13.07 -85.00
C THR A 480 19.61 13.79 -85.11
N MET A 481 19.60 14.90 -85.83
CA MET A 481 20.76 15.76 -86.04
C MET A 481 20.60 17.09 -85.33
N GLY A 482 21.73 17.68 -84.94
CA GLY A 482 21.77 19.02 -84.38
C GLY A 482 22.98 19.81 -84.86
N PHE A 483 22.82 21.13 -84.95
CA PHE A 483 23.95 22.04 -85.16
C PHE A 483 23.72 23.38 -84.46
N TYR A 484 24.84 24.09 -84.25
CA TYR A 484 24.82 25.39 -83.59
C TYR A 484 24.99 26.52 -84.62
N TYR A 485 24.11 27.52 -84.55
CA TYR A 485 24.08 28.68 -85.44
C TYR A 485 24.32 29.98 -84.67
N ASN A 486 25.39 30.71 -84.99
CA ASN A 486 25.69 32.00 -84.34
C ASN A 486 24.69 33.08 -84.78
N GLY A 487 24.08 33.80 -83.84
CA GLY A 487 23.11 34.85 -84.16
C GLY A 487 22.53 35.55 -82.93
N ASP A 488 21.88 36.70 -83.11
CA ASP A 488 21.24 37.42 -82.01
C ASP A 488 19.92 36.76 -81.62
N CYS A 489 19.97 36.01 -80.51
CA CYS A 489 18.86 35.29 -79.88
C CYS A 489 17.71 36.23 -79.39
N GLN A 490 17.82 37.55 -79.54
CA GLN A 490 16.78 38.52 -79.15
C GLN A 490 15.63 38.69 -80.18
N SER A 491 15.59 37.89 -81.25
CA SER A 491 14.59 37.99 -82.35
C SER A 491 13.59 36.82 -82.38
N ASN A 492 12.49 36.95 -83.16
CA ASN A 492 11.32 36.03 -83.18
C ASN A 492 11.69 34.57 -83.54
N VAL A 493 11.91 33.71 -82.53
CA VAL A 493 12.29 32.29 -82.67
C VAL A 493 11.35 31.50 -83.58
N ALA A 494 10.04 31.75 -83.52
CA ALA A 494 9.05 31.08 -84.38
C ALA A 494 9.19 31.46 -85.87
N GLY A 495 9.62 32.70 -86.15
CA GLY A 495 9.94 33.13 -87.52
C GLY A 495 11.23 32.51 -88.05
N ILE A 496 12.20 32.26 -87.16
CA ILE A 496 13.49 31.66 -87.51
C ILE A 496 13.36 30.14 -87.73
N GLN A 497 12.52 29.45 -86.95
CA GLN A 497 12.19 28.04 -87.17
C GLN A 497 11.56 27.80 -88.56
N GLN A 498 10.59 28.64 -88.98
CA GLN A 498 10.02 28.57 -90.33
C GLN A 498 11.03 28.87 -91.44
N MET A 499 12.03 29.73 -91.18
CA MET A 499 13.09 30.01 -92.15
C MET A 499 14.06 28.83 -92.29
N PHE A 500 14.39 28.11 -91.21
CA PHE A 500 15.19 26.89 -91.26
C PHE A 500 14.44 25.73 -91.92
N GLU A 501 13.12 25.60 -91.69
CA GLU A 501 12.26 24.66 -92.41
C GLU A 501 12.29 24.90 -93.93
N GLY A 502 12.20 26.16 -94.37
CA GLY A 502 12.36 26.51 -95.79
C GLY A 502 13.77 26.26 -96.32
N LEU A 503 14.81 26.64 -95.56
CA LEU A 503 16.20 26.52 -95.99
C LEU A 503 16.64 25.06 -96.18
N LEU A 504 16.22 24.16 -95.29
CA LEU A 504 16.53 22.73 -95.35
C LEU A 504 15.74 22.06 -96.48
N ASN A 505 14.45 22.40 -96.67
CA ASN A 505 13.64 21.81 -97.73
C ASN A 505 13.97 22.32 -99.14
N ASP A 506 14.47 23.55 -99.31
CA ASP A 506 14.80 24.13 -100.62
C ASP A 506 16.23 23.83 -101.11
N ASN A 507 17.17 23.46 -100.22
CA ASN A 507 18.59 23.32 -100.56
C ASN A 507 19.14 21.88 -100.48
N ILE A 508 18.32 20.91 -100.10
CA ILE A 508 18.70 19.50 -100.03
C ILE A 508 18.06 18.78 -101.22
N ASP A 509 18.89 18.19 -102.08
CA ASP A 509 18.37 17.28 -103.10
C ASP A 509 18.05 15.97 -102.39
N PHE A 510 16.76 15.77 -102.08
CA PHE A 510 16.26 14.49 -101.63
C PHE A 510 16.34 13.51 -102.79
N ALA A 511 17.52 12.92 -102.99
CA ALA A 511 17.75 11.90 -103.99
C ALA A 511 16.82 10.73 -103.68
N SER A 512 15.76 10.59 -104.47
CA SER A 512 14.95 9.38 -104.50
C SER A 512 15.76 8.29 -105.19
N SER A 513 16.53 7.55 -104.40
CA SER A 513 16.86 6.18 -104.80
C SER A 513 15.56 5.38 -104.78
N GLY A 514 15.38 4.44 -105.73
CA GLY A 514 14.08 3.89 -106.12
C GLY A 514 13.20 3.26 -105.02
N ASP A 515 13.72 3.02 -103.81
CA ASP A 515 13.08 2.20 -102.78
C ASP A 515 12.89 2.91 -101.41
N GLY A 516 13.15 4.23 -101.32
CA GLY A 516 12.92 5.00 -100.09
C GLY A 516 12.85 6.52 -100.30
N THR A 517 12.05 7.19 -99.48
CA THR A 517 11.93 8.66 -99.43
C THR A 517 12.50 9.20 -98.14
N CYS A 518 13.15 10.36 -98.17
CA CYS A 518 13.69 11.01 -96.98
C CYS A 518 13.02 12.36 -96.74
N THR A 519 12.61 12.64 -95.51
CA THR A 519 12.06 13.93 -95.07
C THR A 519 12.86 14.47 -93.89
N VAL A 520 12.82 15.79 -93.70
CA VAL A 520 13.28 16.43 -92.46
C VAL A 520 12.05 16.83 -91.65
N GLU A 521 11.95 16.34 -90.43
CA GLU A 521 10.80 16.48 -89.54
C GLU A 521 11.24 17.00 -88.16
N ASN A 522 10.28 17.40 -87.33
CA ASN A 522 10.48 17.81 -85.94
C ASN A 522 11.62 18.83 -85.72
N ILE A 523 11.72 19.83 -86.59
CA ILE A 523 12.70 20.90 -86.46
C ILE A 523 12.36 21.74 -85.24
N ASN A 524 13.24 21.70 -84.23
CA ASN A 524 13.18 22.50 -83.02
C ASN A 524 14.36 23.48 -82.98
N VAL A 525 14.08 24.73 -82.63
CA VAL A 525 15.08 25.80 -82.56
C VAL A 525 15.03 26.42 -81.17
N GLU A 526 16.13 26.28 -80.44
CA GLU A 526 16.25 26.79 -79.08
C GLU A 526 17.43 27.75 -78.98
N CYS A 527 17.33 28.71 -78.07
CA CYS A 527 18.44 29.62 -77.81
C CYS A 527 19.46 28.96 -76.91
N GLY A 528 20.66 28.77 -77.43
CA GLY A 528 21.75 28.09 -76.74
C GLY A 528 22.98 28.98 -76.54
N THR A 529 23.65 28.82 -75.41
CA THR A 529 25.01 29.31 -75.21
C THR A 529 25.96 28.19 -75.56
N GLY A 530 26.39 28.10 -76.83
CA GLY A 530 27.09 26.94 -77.37
C GLY A 530 28.20 26.43 -76.45
N ASN A 531 28.18 25.13 -76.14
CA ASN A 531 29.19 24.52 -75.30
C ASN A 531 30.59 24.74 -75.91
N ALA A 532 31.38 25.56 -75.23
CA ALA A 532 32.80 25.92 -75.47
C ALA A 532 33.16 27.16 -76.33
N ARG A 533 32.23 28.01 -76.81
CA ARG A 533 32.60 29.35 -77.36
C ARG A 533 31.57 30.42 -77.02
N SER A 534 32.02 31.46 -76.31
CA SER A 534 31.24 32.52 -75.68
C SER A 534 30.60 33.55 -76.66
N ALA A 535 29.72 33.10 -77.55
CA ALA A 535 28.82 33.94 -78.34
C ALA A 535 27.38 33.39 -78.29
N PRO A 536 26.34 34.25 -78.24
CA PRO A 536 24.95 33.82 -78.31
C PRO A 536 24.56 33.30 -79.70
N GLY A 537 23.62 32.36 -79.76
CA GLY A 537 23.19 31.68 -80.98
C GLY A 537 22.02 30.71 -80.75
N PHE A 538 21.70 29.92 -81.77
CA PHE A 538 20.59 28.97 -81.79
C PHE A 538 21.12 27.53 -81.86
N ASP A 539 20.64 26.66 -81.00
CA ASP A 539 20.74 25.20 -81.13
C ASP A 539 19.54 24.73 -81.98
N VAL A 540 19.84 24.18 -83.14
CA VAL A 540 18.83 23.65 -84.07
C VAL A 540 18.92 22.14 -84.04
N GLN A 541 17.82 21.48 -83.67
CA GLN A 541 17.69 20.02 -83.66
C GLN A 541 16.57 19.61 -84.59
N PHE A 542 16.74 18.52 -85.34
CA PHE A 542 15.75 18.03 -86.28
C PHE A 542 15.96 16.55 -86.55
N ASP A 543 14.91 15.91 -87.05
CA ASP A 543 14.92 14.50 -87.40
C ASP A 543 15.00 14.34 -88.92
N ILE A 544 15.89 13.47 -89.37
CA ILE A 544 15.90 12.98 -90.74
C ILE A 544 15.19 11.63 -90.73
N VAL A 545 14.08 11.53 -91.46
CA VAL A 545 13.24 10.33 -91.49
C VAL A 545 13.30 9.72 -92.89
N ALA A 546 13.92 8.55 -93.01
CA ALA A 546 13.93 7.73 -94.21
C ALA A 546 12.81 6.70 -94.14
N THR A 547 11.87 6.75 -95.08
CA THR A 547 10.68 5.88 -95.15
C THR A 547 10.78 4.95 -96.36
N SER A 548 10.54 3.65 -96.16
CA SER A 548 10.49 2.69 -97.27
C SER A 548 9.26 2.93 -98.14
N THR A 549 9.40 2.80 -99.45
CA THR A 549 8.25 2.80 -100.36
C THR A 549 7.53 1.44 -100.40
N SER A 550 8.13 0.40 -99.82
CA SER A 550 7.57 -0.94 -99.67
C SER A 550 6.69 -1.03 -98.41
N PRO A 551 5.51 -1.68 -98.47
CA PRO A 551 4.68 -1.90 -97.28
C PRO A 551 5.40 -2.81 -96.27
N PRO A 552 5.15 -2.67 -94.93
CA PRO A 552 5.90 -3.34 -93.86
C PRO A 552 6.11 -4.85 -94.05
N GLU A 553 5.11 -5.54 -94.61
CA GLU A 553 5.09 -6.98 -94.83
C GLU A 553 5.99 -7.46 -95.99
N GLN A 554 6.50 -6.55 -96.83
CA GLN A 554 7.30 -6.85 -98.03
C GLN A 554 8.72 -6.28 -97.98
N ILE A 555 9.11 -5.72 -96.84
CA ILE A 555 10.43 -5.13 -96.63
C ILE A 555 11.50 -6.22 -96.62
N THR A 556 12.53 -6.03 -97.44
CA THR A 556 13.67 -6.94 -97.58
C THR A 556 14.94 -6.37 -96.95
N THR A 557 16.00 -7.19 -96.85
CA THR A 557 17.31 -6.72 -96.36
C THR A 557 17.89 -5.66 -97.29
N GLY A 558 17.56 -5.72 -98.58
CA GLY A 558 17.92 -4.70 -99.55
C GLY A 558 17.26 -3.36 -99.23
N ASP A 559 15.97 -3.37 -98.90
CA ASP A 559 15.21 -2.17 -98.51
C ASP A 559 15.76 -1.54 -97.22
N GLN A 560 16.07 -2.36 -96.22
CA GLN A 560 16.71 -1.89 -94.97
C GLN A 560 18.09 -1.25 -95.25
N THR A 561 18.90 -1.89 -96.08
CA THR A 561 20.22 -1.40 -96.45
C THR A 561 20.11 -0.08 -97.23
N ASN A 562 19.12 0.03 -98.11
CA ASN A 562 18.83 1.26 -98.86
C ASN A 562 18.38 2.40 -97.94
N LEU A 563 17.53 2.14 -96.95
CA LEU A 563 17.15 3.15 -95.96
C LEU A 563 18.35 3.68 -95.17
N ILE A 564 19.27 2.81 -94.76
CA ILE A 564 20.52 3.21 -94.10
C ILE A 564 21.36 4.10 -95.04
N TYR A 565 21.50 3.72 -96.31
CA TYR A 565 22.25 4.52 -97.29
C TYR A 565 21.62 5.87 -97.56
N VAL A 566 20.30 5.95 -97.72
CA VAL A 566 19.58 7.21 -97.94
C VAL A 566 19.70 8.13 -96.72
N LEU A 567 19.52 7.57 -95.52
CA LEU A 567 19.65 8.31 -94.26
C LEU A 567 21.08 8.85 -94.08
N ALA A 568 22.10 8.04 -94.37
CA ALA A 568 23.50 8.44 -94.30
C ALA A 568 23.88 9.48 -95.37
N ASP A 569 23.38 9.34 -96.59
CA ASP A 569 23.65 10.26 -97.70
C ASP A 569 23.07 11.66 -97.43
N VAL A 570 21.80 11.73 -97.01
CA VAL A 570 21.14 13.00 -96.66
C VAL A 570 21.81 13.65 -95.44
N SER A 571 22.15 12.85 -94.42
CA SER A 571 22.91 13.33 -93.25
C SER A 571 24.26 13.95 -93.66
N PHE A 572 24.96 13.30 -94.59
CA PHE A 572 26.25 13.77 -95.11
C PHE A 572 26.10 15.03 -95.96
N GLN A 573 25.08 15.10 -96.83
CA GLN A 573 24.80 16.29 -97.64
C GLN A 573 24.49 17.52 -96.77
N ILE A 574 23.72 17.34 -95.69
CA ILE A 574 23.43 18.40 -94.72
C ILE A 574 24.71 18.82 -94.01
N GLN A 575 25.52 17.87 -93.55
CA GLN A 575 26.81 18.13 -92.92
C GLN A 575 27.77 18.88 -93.85
N GLU A 576 27.83 18.53 -95.14
CA GLU A 576 28.64 19.22 -96.14
C GLU A 576 28.15 20.66 -96.37
N LYS A 577 26.84 20.87 -96.51
CA LYS A 577 26.27 22.22 -96.72
C LYS A 577 26.44 23.13 -95.50
N ILE A 578 26.40 22.57 -94.29
CA ILE A 578 26.70 23.31 -93.04
C ILE A 578 28.19 23.67 -93.00
N SER A 579 29.08 22.69 -93.22
CA SER A 579 30.53 22.89 -93.12
C SER A 579 31.13 23.78 -94.23
N THR A 580 30.51 23.83 -95.41
CA THR A 580 30.90 24.72 -96.51
C THR A 580 30.30 26.12 -96.40
N GLY A 581 29.43 26.38 -95.42
CA GLY A 581 28.77 27.67 -95.25
C GLY A 581 27.76 27.99 -96.36
N SER A 582 27.19 26.95 -96.98
CA SER A 582 26.22 27.05 -98.07
C SER A 582 24.79 27.29 -97.56
N LEU A 583 24.49 26.92 -96.32
CA LEU A 583 23.25 27.26 -95.62
C LEU A 583 23.40 28.65 -94.97
N ARG A 584 23.06 29.72 -95.71
CA ARG A 584 23.13 31.11 -95.25
C ARG A 584 21.73 31.67 -95.04
N LEU A 585 21.48 32.24 -93.85
CA LEU A 585 20.25 32.96 -93.53
C LEU A 585 20.55 34.44 -93.31
N GLU A 586 19.82 35.29 -94.03
CA GLU A 586 19.92 36.75 -93.91
C GLU A 586 18.73 37.26 -93.11
N ILE A 587 19.01 37.83 -91.93
CA ILE A 587 17.99 38.31 -90.99
C ILE A 587 18.24 39.81 -90.78
N ASP A 588 17.27 40.65 -91.16
CA ASP A 588 17.30 42.11 -91.01
C ASP A 588 18.61 42.79 -91.49
N GLY A 589 19.15 42.35 -92.63
CA GLY A 589 20.34 42.95 -93.27
C GLY A 589 21.67 42.58 -92.63
N SER A 590 21.69 41.62 -91.69
CA SER A 590 22.89 41.02 -91.10
C SER A 590 23.13 39.64 -91.69
N VAL A 591 24.33 39.38 -92.23
CA VAL A 591 24.73 38.04 -92.70
C VAL A 591 25.44 37.33 -91.55
N ALA A 592 24.87 36.23 -91.07
CA ALA A 592 25.50 35.34 -90.11
C ALA A 592 26.00 34.07 -90.82
N GLU A 593 27.17 33.56 -90.41
CA GLU A 593 27.77 32.32 -90.94
C GLU A 593 27.83 31.26 -89.82
N GLY A 594 27.34 30.03 -90.08
CA GLY A 594 27.37 28.92 -89.13
C GLY A 594 28.79 28.38 -88.89
N THR A 595 29.16 28.03 -87.64
CA THR A 595 30.58 27.73 -87.31
C THR A 595 30.86 26.52 -86.42
N SER A 596 29.91 25.66 -86.04
CA SER A 596 30.25 24.40 -85.35
C SER A 596 29.17 23.31 -85.39
N TYR A 597 29.63 22.06 -85.48
CA TYR A 597 28.83 20.83 -85.64
C TYR A 597 29.07 19.85 -84.47
N ALA A 598 28.01 19.21 -83.98
CA ALA A 598 28.09 18.06 -83.06
C ALA A 598 26.91 17.10 -83.28
N MET A 599 27.17 15.81 -83.51
CA MET A 599 26.13 14.78 -83.45
C MET A 599 25.71 14.60 -82.00
N VAL A 600 24.43 14.80 -81.70
CA VAL A 600 23.91 14.79 -80.32
C VAL A 600 23.45 13.38 -79.89
N ALA A 601 23.15 12.49 -80.84
CA ALA A 601 22.82 11.09 -80.57
C ALA A 601 23.20 10.15 -81.73
N PRO A 602 23.49 8.86 -81.48
CA PRO A 602 23.59 7.84 -82.54
C PRO A 602 22.21 7.64 -83.22
N PRO A 603 22.17 7.17 -84.50
CA PRO A 603 20.91 6.94 -85.21
C PRO A 603 20.02 5.96 -84.44
N THR A 604 18.79 6.37 -84.15
CA THR A 604 17.81 5.56 -83.43
C THR A 604 16.91 4.84 -84.43
N PHE A 605 17.05 3.52 -84.49
CA PHE A 605 16.13 2.67 -85.24
C PHE A 605 14.78 2.63 -84.52
N GLN A 606 13.75 3.30 -85.05
CA GLN A 606 12.37 3.01 -84.65
C GLN A 606 11.93 1.76 -85.39
N THR A 607 12.09 0.61 -84.76
CA THR A 607 11.43 -0.63 -85.17
C THR A 607 10.30 -0.90 -84.20
N ASP A 608 9.06 -0.92 -84.67
CA ASP A 608 7.90 -1.32 -83.87
C ASP A 608 7.93 -2.85 -83.66
N CYS A 609 8.79 -3.31 -82.74
CA CYS A 609 8.67 -4.66 -82.18
C CYS A 609 7.35 -4.73 -81.39
N GLU A 610 6.67 -5.88 -81.48
CA GLU A 610 5.39 -6.09 -80.80
C GLU A 610 5.51 -5.88 -79.28
N ASP A 611 4.40 -5.59 -78.62
CA ASP A 611 4.33 -5.46 -77.16
C ASP A 611 4.92 -6.72 -76.50
N GLY A 612 5.84 -6.54 -75.54
CA GLY A 612 6.57 -7.64 -74.89
C GLY A 612 7.88 -8.06 -75.57
N GLN A 613 8.29 -7.40 -76.65
CA GLN A 613 9.59 -7.60 -77.31
C GLN A 613 10.47 -6.35 -77.28
N MET A 614 11.71 -6.48 -76.81
CA MET A 614 12.69 -5.39 -76.89
C MET A 614 13.43 -5.38 -78.22
N THR A 615 13.87 -4.20 -78.65
CA THR A 615 14.69 -4.07 -79.85
C THR A 615 16.16 -4.19 -79.47
N VAL A 616 16.85 -5.17 -80.05
CA VAL A 616 18.31 -5.30 -79.93
C VAL A 616 18.95 -4.79 -81.21
N ILE A 617 19.79 -3.76 -81.06
CA ILE A 617 20.50 -3.11 -82.17
C ILE A 617 21.96 -3.52 -82.10
N GLU A 618 22.42 -4.28 -83.09
CA GLU A 618 23.84 -4.49 -83.36
C GLU A 618 24.27 -3.60 -84.53
N THR A 619 25.57 -3.38 -84.70
CA THR A 619 26.18 -2.31 -85.54
C THR A 619 25.62 -2.18 -86.96
N PHE A 620 25.01 -3.25 -87.52
CA PHE A 620 24.37 -3.24 -88.85
C PHE A 620 23.07 -4.08 -88.93
N SER A 621 22.42 -4.38 -87.80
CA SER A 621 21.20 -5.22 -87.78
C SER A 621 20.35 -4.95 -86.54
N ALA A 622 19.02 -4.92 -86.73
CA ALA A 622 18.05 -4.86 -85.65
C ALA A 622 17.21 -6.16 -85.62
N TYR A 623 17.00 -6.71 -84.43
CA TYR A 623 16.08 -7.82 -84.20
C TYR A 623 15.26 -7.58 -82.93
N CYS A 624 14.04 -8.11 -82.91
CA CYS A 624 13.19 -8.16 -81.72
C CYS A 624 13.61 -9.35 -80.86
N LEU A 625 13.73 -9.14 -79.57
CA LEU A 625 13.99 -10.18 -78.58
C LEU A 625 12.77 -10.28 -77.66
N ASP A 626 12.17 -11.47 -77.55
CA ASP A 626 11.09 -11.72 -76.60
C ASP A 626 11.63 -11.48 -75.17
N CYS A 627 10.94 -10.68 -74.33
CA CYS A 627 11.41 -10.49 -72.96
C CYS A 627 11.36 -11.83 -72.20
N PRO A 628 12.46 -12.24 -71.54
CA PRO A 628 12.49 -13.52 -70.82
C PRO A 628 11.53 -13.52 -69.63
N ARG A 629 11.23 -14.71 -69.12
CA ARG A 629 10.48 -14.90 -67.86
C ARG A 629 11.09 -14.05 -66.74
N GLY A 630 10.23 -13.55 -65.87
CA GLY A 630 10.59 -12.56 -64.85
C GLY A 630 10.83 -11.15 -65.37
N THR A 631 10.63 -10.88 -66.67
CA THR A 631 10.76 -9.54 -67.24
C THR A 631 9.59 -9.20 -68.18
N HIS A 632 9.37 -7.90 -68.42
CA HIS A 632 8.38 -7.40 -69.39
C HIS A 632 8.90 -6.13 -70.08
N LYS A 633 8.26 -5.71 -71.18
CA LYS A 633 8.54 -4.41 -71.82
C LYS A 633 7.37 -3.43 -71.62
N PRO A 634 7.56 -2.28 -70.95
CA PRO A 634 6.53 -1.25 -70.80
C PRO A 634 6.14 -0.64 -72.15
N ALA A 635 4.89 -0.16 -72.28
CA ALA A 635 4.31 0.34 -73.54
C ALA A 635 5.09 1.47 -74.25
N ASN A 636 5.96 2.21 -73.54
CA ASN A 636 6.84 3.25 -74.09
C ASN A 636 8.34 2.98 -73.85
N GLY A 637 8.71 1.77 -73.40
CA GLY A 637 10.08 1.38 -73.07
C GLY A 637 10.82 0.78 -74.26
N THR A 638 12.15 0.91 -74.30
CA THR A 638 13.00 0.34 -75.36
C THR A 638 13.68 -0.97 -74.96
N SER A 639 13.67 -1.35 -73.68
CA SER A 639 14.31 -2.54 -73.11
C SER A 639 13.36 -3.33 -72.20
N CYS A 640 13.69 -4.61 -71.96
CA CYS A 640 12.99 -5.44 -70.97
C CYS A 640 13.39 -5.01 -69.56
N VAL A 641 12.41 -4.86 -68.67
CA VAL A 641 12.59 -4.55 -67.25
C VAL A 641 12.10 -5.72 -66.41
N LYS A 642 12.75 -5.95 -65.25
CA LYS A 642 12.34 -7.01 -64.33
C LYS A 642 10.96 -6.72 -63.74
N CYS A 643 10.20 -7.79 -63.45
CA CYS A 643 9.01 -7.69 -62.60
C CYS A 643 9.40 -7.16 -61.21
N ASP A 644 8.56 -6.31 -60.63
CA ASP A 644 8.82 -5.78 -59.29
C ASP A 644 8.58 -6.86 -58.21
N TYR A 645 8.94 -6.59 -56.96
CA TYR A 645 8.77 -7.53 -55.85
C TYR A 645 7.32 -8.00 -55.66
N GLN A 646 6.32 -7.27 -56.16
CA GLN A 646 4.91 -7.66 -56.05
C GLN A 646 4.41 -8.49 -57.23
N GLU A 647 5.28 -8.85 -58.17
CA GLU A 647 4.90 -9.39 -59.47
C GLU A 647 5.83 -10.52 -59.91
N TYR A 648 5.29 -11.45 -60.72
CA TYR A 648 6.04 -12.53 -61.36
C TYR A 648 5.68 -12.63 -62.85
N GLN A 649 6.52 -13.31 -63.64
CA GLN A 649 6.21 -13.59 -65.04
C GLN A 649 6.76 -14.96 -65.47
N ASP A 650 5.84 -15.88 -65.75
CA ASP A 650 6.07 -17.28 -66.09
C ASP A 650 6.00 -17.57 -67.60
N GLU A 651 5.81 -16.55 -68.43
CA GLU A 651 5.79 -16.66 -69.89
C GLU A 651 6.72 -15.62 -70.56
N GLU A 652 7.44 -16.04 -71.61
CA GLU A 652 8.28 -15.14 -72.42
C GLU A 652 7.45 -14.24 -73.34
N GLY A 653 7.95 -13.04 -73.62
CA GLY A 653 7.38 -12.12 -74.62
C GLY A 653 6.14 -11.38 -74.13
N GLN A 654 5.89 -11.32 -72.83
CA GLN A 654 4.73 -10.64 -72.24
C GLN A 654 4.99 -9.14 -72.03
N SER A 655 3.96 -8.33 -72.17
CA SER A 655 4.03 -6.87 -72.07
C SER A 655 3.80 -6.31 -70.66
N SER A 656 3.43 -7.16 -69.70
CA SER A 656 3.29 -6.83 -68.27
C SER A 656 3.53 -8.06 -67.40
N CYS A 657 3.91 -7.87 -66.14
CA CYS A 657 4.00 -8.94 -65.17
C CYS A 657 2.63 -9.26 -64.53
N LYS A 658 2.48 -10.49 -64.01
CA LYS A 658 1.31 -10.93 -63.25
C LYS A 658 1.52 -10.57 -61.76
N PRO A 659 0.52 -10.06 -61.04
CA PRO A 659 0.68 -9.78 -59.61
C PRO A 659 0.85 -11.10 -58.82
N CYS A 660 1.75 -11.08 -57.84
CA CYS A 660 1.81 -12.11 -56.82
C CYS A 660 0.49 -12.16 -56.02
N PRO A 661 0.13 -13.30 -55.44
CA PRO A 661 -0.99 -13.42 -54.51
C PRO A 661 -1.01 -12.33 -53.43
N ALA A 662 -2.20 -11.87 -53.04
CA ALA A 662 -2.34 -10.85 -52.00
C ALA A 662 -1.64 -11.30 -50.70
N GLY A 663 -0.79 -10.43 -50.15
CA GLY A 663 0.02 -10.72 -48.96
C GLY A 663 1.42 -11.26 -49.24
N THR A 664 1.80 -11.43 -50.51
CA THR A 664 3.10 -12.01 -50.88
C THR A 664 3.88 -11.14 -51.84
N ASN A 665 5.19 -11.25 -51.75
CA ASN A 665 6.14 -10.64 -52.65
C ASN A 665 7.10 -11.71 -53.17
N ALA A 666 7.50 -11.60 -54.43
CA ALA A 666 8.64 -12.31 -54.98
C ALA A 666 9.85 -12.24 -54.03
N VAL A 667 10.54 -13.36 -53.82
CA VAL A 667 11.77 -13.41 -53.00
C VAL A 667 12.83 -12.44 -53.55
N PHE A 668 12.80 -12.22 -54.86
CA PHE A 668 13.69 -11.32 -55.58
C PHE A 668 12.94 -10.64 -56.74
N ARG A 669 13.42 -9.48 -57.20
CA ARG A 669 12.90 -8.85 -58.42
C ARG A 669 13.14 -9.72 -59.65
N GLY A 670 12.08 -9.92 -60.43
CA GLY A 670 12.09 -10.75 -61.63
C GLY A 670 11.79 -12.23 -61.37
N ALA A 671 10.90 -12.52 -60.43
CA ALA A 671 10.32 -13.85 -60.22
C ALA A 671 9.82 -14.47 -61.53
N LYS A 672 10.27 -15.69 -61.81
CA LYS A 672 10.01 -16.41 -63.07
C LYS A 672 8.83 -17.36 -62.95
N ASP A 673 8.42 -17.71 -61.73
CA ASP A 673 7.27 -18.57 -61.47
C ASP A 673 6.46 -18.03 -60.27
N ILE A 674 5.18 -18.40 -60.16
CA ILE A 674 4.35 -18.01 -59.01
C ILE A 674 4.90 -18.58 -57.69
N THR A 675 5.64 -19.68 -57.75
CA THR A 675 6.32 -20.29 -56.60
C THR A 675 7.49 -19.45 -56.08
N ASP A 676 7.98 -18.48 -56.86
CA ASP A 676 8.98 -17.51 -56.40
C ASP A 676 8.34 -16.37 -55.57
N CYS A 677 7.01 -16.22 -55.59
CA CYS A 677 6.31 -15.34 -54.67
C CYS A 677 6.27 -16.00 -53.29
N THR A 678 6.74 -15.32 -52.24
CA THR A 678 6.68 -15.79 -50.86
C THR A 678 6.01 -14.75 -49.98
N ALA A 679 5.43 -15.17 -48.87
CA ALA A 679 4.83 -14.20 -47.97
C ALA A 679 5.90 -13.32 -47.31
N GLN A 680 5.71 -12.00 -47.41
CA GLN A 680 6.52 -11.03 -46.68
C GLN A 680 5.70 -10.52 -45.51
N CYS A 681 6.17 -10.82 -44.30
CA CYS A 681 5.61 -10.23 -43.09
C CYS A 681 5.96 -8.73 -43.05
N VAL A 682 4.95 -7.87 -42.89
CA VAL A 682 5.14 -6.42 -42.89
C VAL A 682 5.36 -5.94 -41.45
N GLY A 683 6.62 -5.63 -41.09
CA GLY A 683 6.98 -4.99 -39.81
C GLY A 683 8.47 -5.14 -39.48
N ASP A 684 9.13 -4.04 -39.12
CA ASP A 684 10.60 -3.96 -38.94
C ASP A 684 11.17 -4.71 -37.71
N GLU A 685 10.40 -5.55 -36.99
CA GLU A 685 10.83 -6.09 -35.68
C GLU A 685 10.74 -7.63 -35.46
N ALA A 686 10.27 -8.47 -36.41
CA ALA A 686 10.31 -9.93 -36.23
C ALA A 686 10.35 -10.77 -37.54
N PRO A 687 11.11 -11.88 -37.61
CA PRO A 687 11.08 -12.82 -38.74
C PRO A 687 9.90 -13.82 -38.64
N CYS A 688 9.31 -14.15 -39.79
CA CYS A 688 8.37 -15.25 -39.96
C CYS A 688 9.08 -16.49 -40.52
N SER A 689 8.64 -17.69 -40.16
CA SER A 689 9.15 -18.97 -40.69
C SER A 689 8.01 -19.87 -41.17
N ASP A 690 8.30 -20.81 -42.09
CA ASP A 690 7.37 -21.81 -42.66
C ASP A 690 6.06 -21.23 -43.23
N CYS A 691 6.12 -20.66 -44.44
CA CYS A 691 4.95 -20.16 -45.17
C CYS A 691 4.49 -21.12 -46.28
N ASP A 692 3.22 -21.56 -46.26
CA ASP A 692 2.67 -22.51 -47.24
C ASP A 692 1.61 -21.88 -48.18
N LEU A 693 1.63 -22.24 -49.47
CA LEU A 693 0.69 -21.77 -50.49
C LEU A 693 -0.57 -22.68 -50.56
N VAL A 694 -1.72 -22.17 -50.12
CA VAL A 694 -3.00 -22.90 -50.20
C VAL A 694 -4.02 -22.07 -50.97
N ARG A 695 -4.49 -22.58 -52.12
CA ARG A 695 -5.52 -21.96 -52.98
C ARG A 695 -5.23 -20.50 -53.39
N GLY A 696 -3.97 -20.15 -53.56
CA GLY A 696 -3.57 -18.83 -54.06
C GLY A 696 -3.47 -17.75 -52.98
N SER A 697 -3.24 -18.14 -51.72
CA SER A 697 -2.86 -17.24 -50.62
C SER A 697 -1.87 -17.97 -49.70
N PHE A 698 -0.89 -17.25 -49.16
CA PHE A 698 0.16 -17.82 -48.30
C PHE A 698 -0.19 -17.65 -46.83
N HIS A 699 0.04 -18.69 -46.04
CA HIS A 699 -0.14 -18.69 -44.59
C HIS A 699 1.21 -18.89 -43.90
N CYS A 700 1.63 -17.96 -43.03
CA CYS A 700 2.91 -18.01 -42.31
C CYS A 700 2.75 -18.19 -40.79
N LYS A 701 3.81 -18.68 -40.12
CA LYS A 701 3.92 -18.72 -38.65
C LYS A 701 4.80 -17.58 -38.12
N CYS A 702 4.38 -16.93 -37.03
CA CYS A 702 5.20 -15.98 -36.27
C CYS A 702 6.19 -16.70 -35.34
N SER A 703 7.35 -16.09 -35.08
CA SER A 703 8.33 -16.56 -34.09
C SER A 703 7.74 -16.58 -32.66
N ALA A 704 8.25 -17.44 -31.77
CA ALA A 704 7.75 -17.59 -30.41
C ALA A 704 7.71 -16.25 -29.64
N GLY A 705 6.55 -15.91 -29.06
CA GLY A 705 6.31 -14.66 -28.32
C GLY A 705 5.69 -13.51 -29.12
N TRP A 706 5.23 -13.76 -30.36
CA TRP A 706 4.58 -12.78 -31.24
C TRP A 706 3.22 -13.30 -31.74
N ALA A 707 2.19 -12.46 -31.73
CA ALA A 707 0.85 -12.80 -32.23
C ALA A 707 0.62 -12.17 -33.62
N GLY A 708 -0.15 -12.84 -34.49
CA GLY A 708 -0.35 -12.38 -35.87
C GLY A 708 -1.78 -12.40 -36.41
N SER A 709 -1.99 -11.75 -37.56
CA SER A 709 -3.30 -11.65 -38.23
C SER A 709 -3.85 -13.00 -38.68
N SER A 710 -5.15 -13.10 -38.97
CA SER A 710 -5.83 -14.36 -39.35
C SER A 710 -5.29 -15.05 -40.61
N ASP A 711 -4.55 -14.32 -41.43
CA ASP A 711 -3.84 -14.79 -42.63
C ASP A 711 -2.33 -14.99 -42.41
N GLY A 712 -1.81 -14.67 -41.21
CA GLY A 712 -0.42 -14.90 -40.80
C GLY A 712 0.60 -13.89 -41.33
N LEU A 713 0.16 -12.74 -41.84
CA LEU A 713 1.02 -11.80 -42.59
C LEU A 713 1.56 -10.61 -41.78
N VAL A 714 1.06 -10.42 -40.55
CA VAL A 714 1.49 -9.33 -39.64
C VAL A 714 1.75 -9.95 -38.27
N CYS A 715 2.90 -9.71 -37.65
CA CYS A 715 3.24 -10.16 -36.29
C CYS A 715 3.53 -8.94 -35.39
N GLY A 716 2.93 -8.87 -34.19
CA GLY A 716 3.11 -7.77 -33.23
C GLY A 716 3.30 -8.25 -31.78
N ARG A 717 3.84 -7.36 -30.91
CA ARG A 717 3.82 -7.53 -29.45
C ARG A 717 2.49 -7.03 -28.90
N ASP A 718 1.90 -7.84 -28.05
CA ASP A 718 0.62 -7.59 -27.38
C ASP A 718 0.80 -6.58 -26.24
N ASP A 719 0.58 -5.29 -26.50
CA ASP A 719 0.56 -4.26 -25.44
C ASP A 719 -0.61 -3.25 -25.51
N ASP A 720 -1.47 -3.19 -26.55
CA ASP A 720 -2.53 -2.14 -26.59
C ASP A 720 -3.77 -2.45 -27.46
N LEU A 721 -4.94 -2.54 -26.81
CA LEU A 721 -6.31 -2.14 -27.22
C LEU A 721 -6.59 -1.63 -28.66
N ASP A 722 -6.62 -2.49 -29.69
CA ASP A 722 -7.18 -2.16 -31.01
C ASP A 722 -8.31 -3.12 -31.46
N SER A 723 -9.33 -2.55 -32.11
CA SER A 723 -10.65 -3.18 -32.36
C SER A 723 -10.72 -4.14 -33.57
N PHE A 724 -9.99 -5.26 -33.55
CA PHE A 724 -10.23 -6.41 -34.44
C PHE A 724 -10.52 -7.68 -33.62
N PRO A 725 -11.33 -8.63 -34.14
CA PRO A 725 -11.67 -9.84 -33.41
C PRO A 725 -10.46 -10.78 -33.34
N ASP A 726 -9.96 -10.99 -32.13
CA ASP A 726 -8.91 -11.97 -31.82
C ASP A 726 -9.37 -13.38 -32.21
N VAL A 727 -8.56 -14.07 -33.01
CA VAL A 727 -8.71 -15.50 -33.28
C VAL A 727 -7.39 -16.18 -32.95
N PRO A 728 -7.32 -17.03 -31.91
CA PRO A 728 -6.17 -17.91 -31.71
C PRO A 728 -6.56 -19.37 -31.98
N ILE A 729 -5.81 -20.03 -32.87
CA ILE A 729 -5.59 -21.48 -32.81
C ILE A 729 -4.07 -21.73 -32.89
N THR A 730 -3.58 -22.47 -31.90
CA THR A 730 -2.23 -23.02 -31.73
C THR A 730 -1.94 -24.16 -32.70
N CYS A 731 -0.71 -24.25 -33.26
CA CYS A 731 -0.11 -25.49 -33.79
C CYS A 731 1.43 -25.39 -33.94
N GLY A 732 2.18 -26.12 -33.09
CA GLY A 732 3.59 -26.51 -33.28
C GLY A 732 3.71 -27.90 -33.96
N ASN A 733 4.83 -28.18 -34.62
CA ASN A 733 5.00 -29.16 -35.71
C ASN A 733 4.96 -30.68 -35.34
N GLU A 734 4.39 -31.45 -36.29
CA GLU A 734 4.61 -32.86 -36.69
C GLU A 734 3.58 -33.98 -36.43
N THR A 735 2.43 -33.75 -35.81
CA THR A 735 1.28 -34.69 -35.95
C THR A 735 -0.04 -33.96 -35.89
N CYS A 736 -0.92 -34.13 -36.89
CA CYS A 736 -2.33 -33.78 -36.74
C CYS A 736 -2.89 -34.60 -35.57
N ILE A 737 -3.06 -33.97 -34.41
CA ILE A 737 -3.76 -34.56 -33.28
C ILE A 737 -5.23 -34.61 -33.68
N ILE A 738 -5.81 -35.80 -33.65
CA ILE A 738 -7.24 -36.01 -33.93
C ILE A 738 -7.99 -35.26 -32.82
N ASP A 739 -8.89 -34.35 -33.22
CA ASP A 739 -9.80 -33.66 -32.30
C ASP A 739 -10.53 -34.68 -31.43
N ASN A 740 -10.09 -34.81 -30.18
CA ASN A 740 -10.65 -35.76 -29.21
C ASN A 740 -11.94 -35.24 -28.57
N CYS A 741 -12.38 -34.01 -28.89
CA CYS A 741 -13.72 -33.49 -28.56
C CYS A 741 -14.42 -32.84 -29.77
N PRO A 742 -14.88 -33.65 -30.74
CA PRO A 742 -15.52 -33.15 -31.95
C PRO A 742 -16.72 -32.23 -31.66
N GLY A 743 -16.56 -30.94 -31.93
CA GLY A 743 -17.61 -29.91 -31.79
C GLY A 743 -17.60 -29.15 -30.46
N ILE A 744 -16.64 -29.40 -29.57
CA ILE A 744 -16.39 -28.59 -28.38
C ILE A 744 -14.93 -28.10 -28.45
N HIS A 745 -14.73 -26.79 -28.41
CA HIS A 745 -13.40 -26.21 -28.53
C HIS A 745 -12.53 -26.53 -27.30
N ASN A 746 -11.55 -27.42 -27.44
CA ASN A 746 -10.60 -27.83 -26.40
C ASN A 746 -9.14 -27.80 -26.93
N PRO A 747 -8.49 -26.62 -26.93
CA PRO A 747 -7.22 -26.41 -27.65
C PRO A 747 -6.04 -27.22 -27.10
N ASP A 748 -6.07 -27.61 -25.83
CA ASP A 748 -4.99 -28.40 -25.19
C ASP A 748 -5.10 -29.90 -25.49
N GLN A 749 -6.22 -30.36 -26.07
CA GLN A 749 -6.49 -31.77 -26.41
C GLN A 749 -6.13 -32.74 -25.27
N LEU A 750 -6.26 -32.28 -24.01
CA LEU A 750 -5.98 -33.10 -22.84
C LEU A 750 -6.90 -34.33 -22.85
N ASP A 751 -6.32 -35.46 -22.51
CA ASP A 751 -6.92 -36.81 -22.50
C ASP A 751 -6.24 -37.57 -21.36
N MET A 752 -6.72 -37.29 -20.15
CA MET A 752 -6.08 -37.65 -18.90
C MET A 752 -6.06 -39.17 -18.68
N ASP A 753 -7.15 -39.86 -19.03
CA ASP A 753 -7.25 -41.32 -18.96
C ASP A 753 -6.76 -42.06 -20.23
N ARG A 754 -6.52 -41.31 -21.31
CA ARG A 754 -6.02 -41.78 -22.61
C ARG A 754 -6.98 -42.71 -23.33
N ASP A 755 -8.29 -42.56 -23.12
CA ASP A 755 -9.32 -43.35 -23.83
C ASP A 755 -9.59 -42.85 -25.27
N GLY A 756 -9.04 -41.68 -25.61
CA GLY A 756 -9.16 -41.04 -26.91
C GLY A 756 -10.32 -40.04 -27.03
N LYS A 757 -11.07 -39.79 -25.95
CA LYS A 757 -11.96 -38.63 -25.78
C LYS A 757 -11.26 -37.59 -24.90
N GLY A 758 -11.42 -36.32 -25.22
CA GLY A 758 -10.75 -35.25 -24.47
C GLY A 758 -11.45 -34.90 -23.18
N ASP A 759 -10.69 -34.40 -22.20
CA ASP A 759 -11.18 -34.10 -20.84
C ASP A 759 -12.42 -33.20 -20.84
N VAL A 760 -12.52 -32.26 -21.79
CA VAL A 760 -13.64 -31.31 -21.88
C VAL A 760 -14.96 -31.96 -22.33
N CYS A 761 -14.90 -33.13 -22.98
CA CYS A 761 -16.06 -33.87 -23.45
C CYS A 761 -16.13 -35.30 -22.90
N ASP A 762 -15.28 -35.62 -21.93
CA ASP A 762 -15.37 -36.87 -21.19
C ASP A 762 -16.29 -36.73 -19.97
N GLU A 763 -17.10 -37.76 -19.71
CA GLU A 763 -17.96 -37.84 -18.52
C GLU A 763 -17.23 -38.51 -17.33
N ASP A 764 -16.04 -39.07 -17.56
CA ASP A 764 -15.13 -39.72 -16.59
C ASP A 764 -13.69 -39.37 -17.00
N ILE A 765 -13.19 -38.21 -16.58
CA ILE A 765 -11.97 -37.59 -17.11
C ILE A 765 -10.71 -38.41 -16.77
N ASP A 766 -10.68 -39.05 -15.60
CA ASP A 766 -9.50 -39.75 -15.12
C ASP A 766 -9.59 -41.28 -15.29
N GLY A 767 -10.74 -41.79 -15.74
CA GLY A 767 -10.96 -43.17 -16.16
C GLY A 767 -10.95 -44.16 -15.01
N ASP A 768 -11.27 -43.70 -13.80
CA ASP A 768 -11.32 -44.52 -12.60
C ASP A 768 -12.62 -45.34 -12.48
N GLY A 769 -13.62 -45.02 -13.31
CA GLY A 769 -14.92 -45.67 -13.39
C GLY A 769 -16.05 -44.95 -12.64
N VAL A 770 -15.80 -43.76 -12.10
CA VAL A 770 -16.76 -42.87 -11.46
C VAL A 770 -16.95 -41.62 -12.32
N LEU A 771 -18.20 -41.24 -12.59
CA LEU A 771 -18.47 -40.07 -13.44
C LEU A 771 -18.11 -38.77 -12.72
N ASN A 772 -17.59 -37.77 -13.45
CA ASN A 772 -17.15 -36.46 -12.94
C ASN A 772 -18.16 -35.77 -12.01
N ASP A 773 -19.46 -35.99 -12.21
CA ASP A 773 -20.54 -35.39 -11.40
C ASP A 773 -20.73 -36.05 -10.03
N LYS A 774 -20.11 -37.20 -9.81
CA LYS A 774 -20.15 -38.03 -8.60
C LYS A 774 -18.77 -38.38 -8.07
N ASP A 775 -17.74 -37.97 -8.78
CA ASP A 775 -16.36 -38.22 -8.46
C ASP A 775 -15.84 -37.13 -7.51
N ASN A 776 -15.29 -37.56 -6.36
CA ASN A 776 -14.66 -36.66 -5.41
C ASN A 776 -13.18 -36.35 -5.74
N CYS A 777 -12.61 -36.99 -6.76
CA CYS A 777 -11.36 -36.58 -7.41
C CYS A 777 -11.47 -36.57 -8.95
N PRO A 778 -12.21 -35.63 -9.56
CA PRO A 778 -12.50 -35.64 -11.01
C PRO A 778 -11.30 -35.60 -11.97
N LEU A 779 -10.07 -35.48 -11.46
CA LEU A 779 -8.82 -35.38 -12.22
C LEU A 779 -7.74 -36.34 -11.69
N VAL A 780 -8.03 -37.20 -10.70
CA VAL A 780 -7.03 -38.07 -10.07
C VAL A 780 -7.67 -39.41 -9.73
N PRO A 781 -7.28 -40.51 -10.43
CA PRO A 781 -8.02 -41.76 -10.35
C PRO A 781 -8.12 -42.32 -8.93
N ASN A 782 -9.34 -42.42 -8.39
CA ASN A 782 -9.58 -42.93 -7.06
C ASN A 782 -10.89 -43.77 -6.98
N PRO A 783 -10.93 -44.97 -7.59
CA PRO A 783 -12.18 -45.72 -7.80
C PRO A 783 -12.99 -46.05 -6.53
N ASP A 784 -12.33 -46.06 -5.37
CA ASP A 784 -12.93 -46.34 -4.07
C ASP A 784 -13.59 -45.11 -3.40
N GLN A 785 -13.41 -43.91 -3.98
CA GLN A 785 -14.03 -42.64 -3.57
C GLN A 785 -13.86 -42.37 -2.06
N ILE A 786 -12.68 -42.71 -1.54
CA ILE A 786 -12.37 -42.55 -0.11
C ILE A 786 -12.29 -41.06 0.19
N ASP A 787 -13.12 -40.62 1.13
CA ASP A 787 -13.14 -39.27 1.69
C ASP A 787 -12.96 -39.43 3.22
N SER A 788 -11.74 -39.19 3.68
CA SER A 788 -11.30 -39.53 5.05
C SER A 788 -11.76 -38.53 6.09
N ASP A 789 -12.02 -37.28 5.72
CA ASP A 789 -12.41 -36.20 6.62
C ASP A 789 -13.83 -35.65 6.35
N GLY A 790 -14.45 -36.06 5.25
CA GLY A 790 -15.87 -35.89 4.95
C GLY A 790 -16.21 -34.56 4.29
N ASP A 791 -15.25 -33.94 3.62
CA ASP A 791 -15.38 -32.59 3.05
C ASP A 791 -15.91 -32.58 1.61
N GLY A 792 -15.98 -33.75 0.97
CA GLY A 792 -16.44 -33.94 -0.39
C GLY A 792 -15.34 -33.98 -1.45
N VAL A 793 -14.06 -33.87 -1.06
CA VAL A 793 -12.87 -34.08 -1.88
C VAL A 793 -12.28 -35.45 -1.53
N GLY A 794 -11.80 -36.20 -2.53
CA GLY A 794 -11.26 -37.53 -2.30
C GLY A 794 -9.86 -37.48 -1.73
N SER A 795 -9.54 -38.38 -0.80
CA SER A 795 -8.25 -38.44 -0.10
C SER A 795 -7.02 -38.64 -1.01
N MET A 796 -7.19 -38.96 -2.30
CA MET A 796 -6.10 -39.06 -3.27
C MET A 796 -5.73 -37.72 -3.92
N CYS A 797 -6.69 -36.78 -3.99
CA CYS A 797 -6.51 -35.44 -4.55
C CYS A 797 -6.65 -34.33 -3.51
N ASP A 798 -6.88 -34.70 -2.25
CA ASP A 798 -7.04 -33.80 -1.14
C ASP A 798 -5.68 -33.37 -0.57
N ASN A 799 -5.37 -32.07 -0.67
CA ASN A 799 -4.16 -31.46 -0.11
C ASN A 799 -4.20 -31.34 1.43
N CYS A 800 -5.31 -31.74 2.06
CA CYS A 800 -5.48 -31.85 3.50
C CYS A 800 -6.30 -33.09 3.93
N VAL A 801 -5.85 -34.29 3.54
CA VAL A 801 -6.45 -35.64 3.79
C VAL A 801 -7.14 -35.93 5.16
N SER A 802 -6.88 -35.13 6.20
CA SER A 802 -7.44 -35.30 7.54
C SER A 802 -8.17 -34.07 8.11
N THR A 803 -8.26 -32.97 7.35
CA THR A 803 -8.78 -31.67 7.78
C THR A 803 -9.69 -31.09 6.70
N PRO A 804 -11.01 -31.01 6.93
CA PRO A 804 -11.96 -30.63 5.89
C PRO A 804 -11.67 -29.27 5.24
N ASN A 805 -11.45 -29.25 3.93
CA ASN A 805 -11.18 -28.06 3.14
C ASN A 805 -11.69 -28.20 1.68
N PRO A 806 -13.01 -28.04 1.48
CA PRO A 806 -13.64 -28.29 0.19
C PRO A 806 -13.15 -27.39 -0.97
N ASP A 807 -12.47 -26.27 -0.66
CA ASP A 807 -11.92 -25.34 -1.63
C ASP A 807 -10.46 -25.62 -2.01
N GLN A 808 -9.80 -26.57 -1.34
CA GLN A 808 -8.42 -27.01 -1.60
C GLN A 808 -7.43 -25.84 -1.70
N ALA A 809 -7.68 -24.76 -0.96
CA ALA A 809 -6.85 -23.57 -1.00
C ALA A 809 -5.42 -23.85 -0.53
N ASN A 810 -4.46 -23.34 -1.31
CA ASN A 810 -3.03 -23.38 -1.01
C ASN A 810 -2.41 -22.07 -1.52
N SER A 811 -2.09 -21.17 -0.60
CA SER A 811 -1.66 -19.81 -0.91
C SER A 811 -0.15 -19.69 -1.16
N ASP A 812 0.64 -20.69 -0.77
CA ASP A 812 2.10 -20.69 -0.86
C ASP A 812 2.69 -21.79 -1.75
N ASP A 813 1.83 -22.56 -2.43
CA ASP A 813 2.13 -23.66 -3.36
C ASP A 813 3.01 -24.77 -2.74
N THR A 814 2.95 -24.97 -1.42
CA THR A 814 3.69 -26.06 -0.74
C THR A 814 2.94 -27.40 -0.81
N GLU A 815 3.54 -28.50 -0.33
CA GLU A 815 2.99 -29.86 -0.44
C GLU A 815 1.73 -30.11 0.44
N GLY A 816 1.21 -29.09 1.15
CA GLY A 816 0.00 -29.15 1.99
C GLY A 816 -0.91 -27.92 1.81
N GLY A 817 -2.20 -28.05 2.16
CA GLY A 817 -3.19 -26.96 2.02
C GLY A 817 -3.31 -26.03 3.24
N ASP A 818 -3.77 -24.80 3.00
CA ASP A 818 -3.86 -23.73 4.01
C ASP A 818 -4.64 -24.17 5.26
N ALA A 819 -5.68 -24.99 5.09
CA ALA A 819 -6.55 -25.45 6.16
C ALA A 819 -5.88 -26.43 7.13
N CYS A 820 -5.11 -27.39 6.63
CA CYS A 820 -4.38 -28.33 7.47
C CYS A 820 -3.11 -27.72 8.05
N GLU A 821 -2.52 -26.73 7.39
CA GLU A 821 -1.46 -25.91 7.96
C GLU A 821 -1.96 -25.03 9.10
N ALA A 822 -3.12 -24.38 8.94
CA ALA A 822 -3.76 -23.64 10.02
C ALA A 822 -4.16 -24.56 11.20
N ALA A 823 -4.68 -25.75 10.91
CA ALA A 823 -5.00 -26.75 11.94
C ALA A 823 -3.75 -27.28 12.65
N LEU A 824 -2.65 -27.47 11.91
CA LEU A 824 -1.34 -27.83 12.47
C LEU A 824 -0.79 -26.69 13.35
N HIS A 825 -0.92 -25.44 12.92
CA HIS A 825 -0.53 -24.28 13.73
C HIS A 825 -1.28 -24.24 15.06
N GLU A 826 -2.59 -24.53 15.07
CA GLU A 826 -3.39 -24.63 16.30
C GLU A 826 -2.97 -25.82 17.20
N GLU A 827 -2.54 -26.94 16.61
CA GLU A 827 -2.03 -28.11 17.33
C GLU A 827 -0.65 -27.83 17.97
N ILE A 828 0.23 -27.14 17.24
CA ILE A 828 1.56 -26.75 17.72
C ILE A 828 1.44 -25.68 18.82
N ALA A 829 0.54 -24.71 18.68
CA ALA A 829 0.25 -23.73 19.72
C ALA A 829 -0.19 -24.39 21.04
N LYS A 830 -0.98 -25.48 20.98
CA LYS A 830 -1.38 -26.28 22.16
C LYS A 830 -0.21 -27.04 22.79
N LEU A 831 0.73 -27.56 21.99
CA LEU A 831 1.94 -28.21 22.49
C LEU A 831 2.82 -27.25 23.29
N CYS A 832 2.83 -25.98 22.91
CA CYS A 832 3.62 -24.94 23.56
C CYS A 832 2.92 -24.22 24.73
N GLU A 833 1.62 -24.44 24.96
CA GLU A 833 0.81 -23.71 25.95
C GLU A 833 1.31 -23.85 27.41
N ASN A 834 2.04 -24.93 27.72
CA ASN A 834 2.58 -25.20 29.07
C ASN A 834 4.11 -25.33 29.12
N GLU A 835 4.80 -25.01 28.02
CA GLU A 835 6.25 -25.15 27.94
C GLU A 835 6.97 -23.81 28.19
N PRO A 836 8.16 -23.80 28.83
CA PRO A 836 8.97 -22.59 28.96
C PRO A 836 9.41 -22.03 27.60
N ASP A 837 9.56 -20.71 27.51
CA ASP A 837 10.10 -20.03 26.32
C ASP A 837 11.47 -20.60 25.90
N GLY A 838 11.61 -20.93 24.62
CA GLY A 838 12.82 -21.50 24.04
C GLY A 838 12.95 -23.02 24.19
N THR A 839 11.90 -23.70 24.67
CA THR A 839 11.83 -25.17 24.67
C THR A 839 11.73 -25.70 23.25
N TYR A 840 12.53 -26.73 22.93
CA TYR A 840 12.47 -27.42 21.65
C TYR A 840 11.69 -28.73 21.77
N LEU A 841 10.63 -28.85 20.98
CA LEU A 841 9.79 -30.04 20.89
C LEU A 841 9.96 -30.70 19.52
N PRO A 842 9.84 -32.04 19.42
CA PRO A 842 9.70 -32.69 18.13
C PRO A 842 8.46 -32.18 17.40
N HIS A 843 8.54 -32.02 16.08
CA HIS A 843 7.36 -31.70 15.29
C HIS A 843 6.38 -32.89 15.29
N PRO A 844 5.06 -32.68 15.48
CA PRO A 844 4.10 -33.75 15.73
C PRO A 844 3.86 -34.65 14.51
N ARG A 845 4.22 -34.20 13.30
CA ARG A 845 3.94 -34.91 12.04
C ARG A 845 5.13 -35.02 11.09
N ASP A 846 6.25 -34.36 11.40
CA ASP A 846 7.46 -34.37 10.56
C ASP A 846 8.67 -34.71 11.42
N CYS A 847 9.22 -35.90 11.21
CA CYS A 847 10.42 -36.37 11.91
C CYS A 847 11.68 -35.55 11.59
N SER A 848 11.62 -34.79 10.50
CA SER A 848 12.66 -33.87 10.05
C SER A 848 12.43 -32.48 10.64
N GLY A 849 11.32 -32.23 11.34
CA GLY A 849 10.98 -30.94 11.91
C GLY A 849 11.12 -30.90 13.44
N TYR A 850 11.32 -29.70 13.97
CA TYR A 850 11.23 -29.41 15.40
C TYR A 850 10.60 -28.03 15.64
N ILE A 851 9.96 -27.88 16.78
CA ILE A 851 9.25 -26.67 17.19
C ILE A 851 10.06 -25.96 18.26
N GLN A 852 10.13 -24.64 18.19
CA GLN A 852 10.58 -23.81 19.31
C GLN A 852 9.39 -23.05 19.91
N CYS A 853 9.10 -23.29 21.18
CA CYS A 853 7.95 -22.70 21.87
C CYS A 853 8.20 -21.24 22.30
N HIS A 854 7.18 -20.40 22.10
CA HIS A 854 7.13 -19.00 22.56
C HIS A 854 5.74 -18.64 23.12
N GLN A 855 5.70 -18.08 24.34
CA GLN A 855 4.50 -17.76 25.13
C GLN A 855 3.53 -16.74 24.50
N ALA A 856 3.90 -16.13 23.38
CA ALA A 856 3.08 -15.15 22.66
C ALA A 856 2.21 -15.76 21.53
N GLY A 857 2.17 -17.10 21.39
CA GLY A 857 1.44 -17.75 20.28
C GLY A 857 2.17 -17.66 18.94
N HIS A 858 3.50 -17.57 18.98
CA HIS A 858 4.39 -17.56 17.82
C HIS A 858 5.41 -18.69 17.97
N ASP A 859 4.95 -19.93 18.01
CA ASP A 859 5.82 -21.08 17.83
C ASP A 859 6.46 -21.06 16.44
N ALA A 860 7.75 -21.38 16.38
CA ALA A 860 8.50 -21.42 15.13
C ALA A 860 8.81 -22.87 14.79
N VAL A 861 8.38 -23.30 13.60
CA VAL A 861 8.68 -24.62 13.04
C VAL A 861 9.98 -24.54 12.25
N PHE A 862 10.91 -25.45 12.52
CA PHE A 862 12.21 -25.52 11.87
C PHE A 862 12.43 -26.91 11.28
N SER A 863 13.02 -26.97 10.09
CA SER A 863 13.42 -28.22 9.45
C SER A 863 14.89 -28.52 9.71
N CYS A 864 15.17 -29.78 10.01
CA CYS A 864 16.50 -30.33 10.09
C CYS A 864 17.14 -30.42 8.68
N PRO A 865 18.47 -30.26 8.57
CA PRO A 865 19.17 -30.40 7.30
C PRO A 865 18.88 -31.75 6.59
N PRO A 866 18.86 -31.79 5.24
CA PRO A 866 18.59 -33.01 4.48
C PRO A 866 19.44 -34.21 4.93
N GLY A 867 18.78 -35.34 5.22
CA GLY A 867 19.42 -36.56 5.73
C GLY A 867 19.58 -36.64 7.26
N THR A 868 19.06 -35.66 8.00
CA THR A 868 19.02 -35.65 9.47
C THR A 868 17.58 -35.59 10.00
N ARG A 869 17.37 -36.03 11.25
CA ARG A 869 16.08 -36.04 11.97
C ARG A 869 16.24 -35.44 13.34
N TRP A 870 15.19 -34.83 13.88
CA TRP A 870 15.24 -34.25 15.22
C TRP A 870 15.36 -35.35 16.29
N SER A 871 16.35 -35.23 17.17
CA SER A 871 16.52 -36.13 18.32
C SER A 871 16.10 -35.43 19.60
N GLN A 872 15.01 -35.89 20.21
CA GLN A 872 14.56 -35.32 21.47
C GLN A 872 15.52 -35.60 22.64
N GLU A 873 16.24 -36.73 22.62
CA GLU A 873 17.27 -37.05 23.61
C GLU A 873 18.49 -36.12 23.51
N LEU A 874 18.88 -35.74 22.29
CA LEU A 874 20.06 -34.89 22.06
C LEU A 874 19.72 -33.39 21.92
N GLN A 875 18.43 -33.05 21.82
CA GLN A 875 17.93 -31.69 21.56
C GLN A 875 18.61 -31.07 20.33
N THR A 876 18.81 -31.86 19.27
CA THR A 876 19.47 -31.43 18.02
C THR A 876 19.14 -32.36 16.85
N CYS A 877 19.36 -31.89 15.63
CA CYS A 877 19.27 -32.71 14.42
C CYS A 877 20.44 -33.69 14.34
N ALA A 878 20.15 -34.98 14.25
CA ALA A 878 21.14 -36.05 14.14
C ALA A 878 20.87 -36.91 12.89
N ARG A 879 21.86 -37.69 12.43
CA ARG A 879 21.66 -38.49 11.22
C ARG A 879 20.48 -39.44 11.35
N ALA A 880 19.68 -39.53 10.29
CA ALA A 880 18.42 -40.27 10.27
C ALA A 880 18.56 -41.77 10.61
N ASP A 881 19.76 -42.36 10.46
CA ASP A 881 20.08 -43.75 10.79
C ASP A 881 20.33 -44.00 12.29
N THR A 882 20.43 -42.93 13.09
CA THR A 882 20.72 -42.99 14.53
C THR A 882 19.55 -42.64 15.43
N VAL A 883 18.44 -42.15 14.86
CA VAL A 883 17.25 -41.68 15.59
C VAL A 883 16.01 -42.38 15.05
N THR A 884 15.30 -43.10 15.90
CA THR A 884 13.98 -43.66 15.58
C THR A 884 12.91 -42.59 15.82
N CYS A 885 12.04 -42.40 14.82
CA CYS A 885 10.84 -41.58 14.92
C CYS A 885 9.66 -42.54 15.02
N ASP A 886 8.85 -42.44 16.07
CA ASP A 886 7.69 -43.30 16.34
C ASP A 886 6.40 -42.49 16.22
#